data_AF-A0A251NQY2-F1
#
_entry.id   AF-A0A251NQY2-F1
#
_cell.length_a   1.000
_cell.length_b   1.000
_cell.length_c   1.000
_cell.angle_alpha   90.00
_cell.angle_beta   90.00
_cell.angle_gamma   90.00
#
_symmetry.space_group_name_H-M   'P 1'
#
loop_
_entity.id
_entity.type
_entity.pdbx_description
1 polymer ?
#
loop_
_entity_poly.entity_id
_entity_poly.type
_entity_poly.pdbx_seq_one_letter_code
_entity_poly.pdbx_strand_id
1 'polypeptide(L)'
;MPSNRNNGNASPDGHGSPNESDRKRLRRPNRSKTFNVEISYAAKIPMKAIGDALRGQESENSQEALRVLDIILRQHASKQGCLLVRQSFFHNDPKNFADVGGGVLGCRGFHSSFRTTQGGLSLNIDVSTTMIIQPGPVVDFLIANQNVRDPFSLDWMKAKRTLKNLRVKTSPSNLEYKITGLSEKPCREQTFTLRNKHAKDGEDGEIEVTVYDYFVNHRNIQLRYSADLPCINVGKPKRPTYIPLELCSLVSLQRYTKALSTLQRASLVEKSRQKPQERMSVLSNALKINNYDAEPMLRSCGVSISSGFTQVEGRVLPAPRLKVGNGDDFFPRNGRWNFNNKKLVKPTKIEKWAVVNFSARCDLKGLVRDLIKCGEMKGISIEPPFDVFEENPQSRRAPPLVRVERMFEDIQSKLPGQPQFLLCLLPERKNSALYGPWKRKNLAEYGIVTQCIAPTRVNDQYLTNVLLKINAKLGGLNSLLAVEYSPSIPVVSKAPTIILGMDVSHGSPGQSDVPSIAAVVSSRQWPLISRYRASVRTQSPKVEMIDSLYKRISESEDDGIMRELLLDFYTSSGKQKPDQIIIFRDGVSESQFNQVLNIELDQIIEACKFLDENWNPKFVVIIAQKNHHTKFFQPPSPDNVPPGTIIDNKVCHPRNNDFYLCAQAGMIGTTRPTHYHVLLDEVGFSADDLQELVHSLSYVYQRSTTAISVVAPVCYAHLAATQMGQFMKFEDASETSSSHGGVTSAGAVPVPQLPRLKENVSSSMFFC
;
A
#
# COMPACT_ATOMS: atom_id res chain seq x y z
N MET A 1 46.29 -31.00 -9.76
CA MET A 1 47.73 -30.80 -9.51
C MET A 1 48.20 -29.66 -10.40
N PRO A 2 48.23 -28.43 -9.86
CA PRO A 2 49.48 -27.65 -9.84
C PRO A 2 49.60 -26.79 -8.55
N SER A 3 50.75 -26.81 -7.87
CA SER A 3 51.88 -25.86 -7.95
C SER A 3 51.82 -24.75 -6.89
N ASN A 4 52.36 -25.07 -5.71
CA ASN A 4 52.79 -24.10 -4.71
C ASN A 4 53.98 -23.29 -5.25
N ARG A 5 53.89 -21.95 -5.18
CA ARG A 5 55.04 -21.05 -5.23
C ARG A 5 55.13 -20.25 -3.93
N ASN A 6 56.33 -20.36 -3.37
CA ASN A 6 56.88 -19.72 -2.19
C ASN A 6 56.89 -18.19 -2.27
N ASN A 7 56.83 -17.56 -1.10
CA ASN A 7 57.59 -16.39 -0.64
C ASN A 7 57.65 -16.58 0.88
N GLY A 8 58.76 -16.92 1.55
CA GLY A 8 60.13 -16.47 1.36
C GLY A 8 60.53 -15.68 2.62
N ASN A 9 61.07 -16.37 3.62
CA ASN A 9 62.29 -15.96 4.35
C ASN A 9 62.63 -16.98 5.45
N ALA A 10 63.87 -17.48 5.37
CA ALA A 10 64.48 -18.49 6.22
C ALA A 10 65.24 -17.88 7.43
N SER A 11 65.49 -18.75 8.40
CA SER A 11 66.17 -18.61 9.72
C SER A 11 67.68 -18.30 9.66
N PRO A 12 68.41 -18.26 10.80
CA PRO A 12 68.98 -19.51 11.33
C PRO A 12 69.08 -19.67 12.87
N ASP A 13 69.09 -20.96 13.25
CA ASP A 13 69.76 -21.64 14.36
C ASP A 13 69.42 -21.38 15.83
N GLY A 14 69.00 -22.49 16.47
CA GLY A 14 68.91 -22.69 17.91
C GLY A 14 68.42 -24.11 18.20
N HIS A 15 69.35 -25.06 18.29
CA HIS A 15 69.09 -26.42 18.78
C HIS A 15 68.45 -26.37 20.18
N GLY A 16 67.21 -26.83 20.28
CA GLY A 16 66.52 -27.03 21.55
C GLY A 16 65.24 -27.82 21.34
N SER A 17 65.14 -28.99 21.98
CA SER A 17 63.93 -29.82 21.99
C SER A 17 62.70 -28.98 22.34
N PRO A 18 61.56 -29.15 21.65
CA PRO A 18 60.39 -28.29 21.88
C PRO A 18 59.81 -28.59 23.26
N ASN A 19 59.86 -27.60 24.15
CA ASN A 19 59.13 -27.64 25.42
C ASN A 19 57.62 -27.71 25.15
N GLU A 20 56.85 -28.36 26.04
CA GLU A 20 55.39 -28.51 25.96
C GLU A 20 54.61 -27.17 25.79
N SER A 21 55.26 -26.02 26.01
CA SER A 21 54.72 -24.69 25.79
C SER A 21 54.61 -24.29 24.30
N ASP A 22 55.39 -24.89 23.39
CA ASP A 22 55.37 -24.54 21.96
C ASP A 22 54.21 -25.17 21.17
N ARG A 23 53.54 -26.19 21.72
CA ARG A 23 52.32 -26.76 21.12
C ARG A 23 51.08 -25.85 21.25
N LYS A 24 51.14 -24.76 22.03
CA LYS A 24 50.01 -23.80 22.17
C LYS A 24 49.99 -22.68 21.12
N ARG A 25 51.01 -22.57 20.25
CA ARG A 25 51.14 -21.49 19.24
C ARG A 25 50.95 -21.97 17.80
N LEU A 26 49.85 -22.67 17.54
CA LEU A 26 49.20 -22.63 16.22
C LEU A 26 48.07 -21.59 16.31
N ARG A 27 48.15 -20.54 15.48
CA ARG A 27 47.04 -19.58 15.26
C ARG A 27 45.75 -20.39 15.20
N ARG A 28 44.88 -20.27 16.22
CA ARG A 28 43.56 -20.91 16.17
C ARG A 28 42.92 -20.44 14.86
N PRO A 29 42.66 -21.34 13.88
CA PRO A 29 41.83 -21.00 12.76
C PRO A 29 40.51 -20.50 13.33
N ASN A 30 39.85 -19.52 12.69
CA ASN A 30 38.52 -19.05 13.06
C ASN A 30 37.71 -20.24 13.62
N ARG A 31 37.41 -20.23 14.94
CA ARG A 31 36.69 -21.33 15.60
C ARG A 31 35.49 -21.65 14.72
N SER A 32 35.48 -22.83 14.10
CA SER A 32 34.32 -23.35 13.40
C SER A 32 33.15 -23.22 14.35
N LYS A 33 32.11 -22.48 13.96
CA LYS A 33 30.88 -22.43 14.75
C LYS A 33 30.27 -23.82 14.65
N THR A 34 30.32 -24.59 15.74
CA THR A 34 29.57 -25.83 15.85
C THR A 34 28.10 -25.47 16.02
N PHE A 35 27.25 -25.96 15.14
CA PHE A 35 25.81 -25.84 15.24
C PHE A 35 25.26 -27.22 15.62
N ASN A 36 24.44 -27.29 16.67
CA ASN A 36 23.66 -28.48 16.97
C ASN A 36 22.37 -28.38 16.15
N VAL A 37 22.18 -29.30 15.21
CA VAL A 37 20.98 -29.37 14.38
C VAL A 37 20.23 -30.63 14.76
N GLU A 38 19.05 -30.47 15.35
CA GLU A 38 18.12 -31.56 15.58
C GLU A 38 17.15 -31.63 14.40
N ILE A 39 16.99 -32.81 13.83
CA ILE A 39 16.03 -33.07 12.74
C ILE A 39 15.02 -34.07 13.29
N SER A 40 13.81 -33.59 13.57
CA SER A 40 12.70 -34.41 14.03
C SER A 40 11.64 -34.53 12.94
N TYR A 41 11.07 -35.73 12.81
CA TYR A 41 9.95 -35.95 11.90
C TYR A 41 8.70 -35.26 12.44
N ALA A 42 8.12 -34.34 11.66
CA ALA A 42 6.91 -33.63 12.04
C ALA A 42 5.65 -34.29 11.46
N ALA A 43 5.56 -34.42 10.13
CA ALA A 43 4.40 -34.98 9.44
C ALA A 43 4.75 -35.43 8.01
N LYS A 44 3.89 -36.27 7.43
CA LYS A 44 3.92 -36.64 6.00
C LYS A 44 2.85 -35.85 5.26
N ILE A 45 3.27 -35.03 4.30
CA ILE A 45 2.36 -34.21 3.48
C ILE A 45 1.97 -35.00 2.23
N PRO A 46 0.68 -35.34 2.03
CA PRO A 46 0.25 -36.15 0.89
C PRO A 46 0.14 -35.31 -0.39
N MET A 47 1.06 -35.49 -1.35
CA MET A 47 1.00 -34.78 -2.64
C MET A 47 -0.26 -35.09 -3.46
N LYS A 48 -0.92 -36.22 -3.19
CA LYS A 48 -2.25 -36.56 -3.76
C LYS A 48 -3.29 -35.47 -3.48
N ALA A 49 -3.16 -34.74 -2.37
CA ALA A 49 -4.04 -33.63 -2.01
C ALA A 49 -4.09 -32.53 -3.08
N ILE A 50 -3.03 -32.35 -3.89
CA ILE A 50 -3.07 -31.45 -5.06
C ILE A 50 -4.05 -32.01 -6.11
N GLY A 51 -3.94 -33.29 -6.43
CA GLY A 51 -4.86 -33.94 -7.37
C GLY A 51 -6.31 -33.93 -6.89
N ASP A 52 -6.54 -34.05 -5.57
CA ASP A 52 -7.87 -33.94 -4.95
C ASP A 52 -8.41 -32.50 -5.06
N ALA A 53 -7.58 -31.49 -4.77
CA ALA A 53 -7.94 -30.08 -4.93
C ALA A 53 -8.27 -29.70 -6.37
N LEU A 54 -7.55 -30.26 -7.36
CA LEU A 54 -7.88 -30.07 -8.78
C LEU A 54 -9.25 -30.65 -9.17
N ARG A 55 -9.79 -31.60 -8.40
CA ARG A 55 -11.16 -32.12 -8.54
C ARG A 55 -12.16 -31.37 -7.65
N GLY A 56 -11.78 -30.25 -7.07
CA GLY A 56 -12.62 -29.44 -6.19
C GLY A 56 -12.78 -29.98 -4.77
N GLN A 57 -11.91 -30.92 -4.35
CA GLN A 57 -11.87 -31.48 -2.99
C GLN A 57 -10.70 -30.83 -2.21
N GLU A 58 -10.83 -29.54 -1.91
CA GLU A 58 -9.81 -28.83 -1.13
C GLU A 58 -9.82 -29.26 0.34
N SER A 59 -8.62 -29.25 0.95
CA SER A 59 -8.42 -29.53 2.37
C SER A 59 -7.20 -28.77 2.87
N GLU A 60 -6.97 -28.70 4.18
CA GLU A 60 -5.72 -28.12 4.71
C GLU A 60 -4.47 -28.80 4.12
N ASN A 61 -4.57 -30.10 3.82
CA ASN A 61 -3.50 -30.86 3.18
C ASN A 61 -3.15 -30.37 1.76
N SER A 62 -4.11 -29.81 1.00
CA SER A 62 -3.81 -29.30 -0.34
C SER A 62 -3.02 -27.99 -0.28
N GLN A 63 -3.32 -27.12 0.69
CA GLN A 63 -2.57 -25.88 0.93
C GLN A 63 -1.14 -26.19 1.39
N GLU A 64 -0.96 -27.14 2.32
CA GLU A 64 0.37 -27.57 2.75
C GLU A 64 1.16 -28.25 1.61
N ALA A 65 0.51 -29.03 0.74
CA ALA A 65 1.16 -29.61 -0.44
C ALA A 65 1.63 -28.55 -1.45
N LEU A 66 0.82 -27.52 -1.72
CA LEU A 66 1.23 -26.37 -2.55
C LEU A 66 2.39 -25.61 -1.90
N ARG A 67 2.35 -25.42 -0.58
CA ARG A 67 3.41 -24.76 0.18
C ARG A 67 4.75 -25.50 0.08
N VAL A 68 4.75 -26.84 0.01
CA VAL A 68 5.97 -27.62 -0.26
C VAL A 68 6.58 -27.23 -1.60
N LEU A 69 5.77 -27.16 -2.67
CA LEU A 69 6.26 -26.78 -4.00
C LEU A 69 6.80 -25.34 -4.02
N ASP A 70 6.11 -24.41 -3.36
CA ASP A 70 6.56 -23.02 -3.22
C ASP A 70 7.86 -22.89 -2.42
N ILE A 71 8.07 -23.73 -1.39
CA ILE A 71 9.33 -23.80 -0.65
C ILE A 71 10.47 -24.26 -1.56
N ILE A 72 10.23 -25.19 -2.47
CA ILE A 72 11.24 -25.64 -3.44
C ILE A 72 11.65 -24.48 -4.37
N LEU A 73 10.70 -23.70 -4.89
CA LEU A 73 11.00 -22.50 -5.69
C LEU A 73 11.87 -21.50 -4.91
N ARG A 74 11.51 -21.28 -3.64
CA ARG A 74 12.24 -20.37 -2.74
C ARG A 74 13.66 -20.88 -2.42
N GLN A 75 13.83 -22.19 -2.22
CA GLN A 75 15.12 -22.84 -2.03
C GLN A 75 16.00 -22.67 -3.27
N HIS A 76 15.43 -22.89 -4.46
CA HIS A 76 16.11 -22.73 -5.74
C HIS A 76 16.64 -21.30 -5.92
N ALA A 77 15.81 -20.28 -5.67
CA ALA A 77 16.23 -18.87 -5.72
C ALA A 77 17.30 -18.53 -4.65
N SER A 78 17.19 -19.10 -3.45
CA SER A 78 18.18 -18.91 -2.37
C SER A 78 19.58 -19.37 -2.78
N LYS A 79 19.68 -20.54 -3.43
CA LYS A 79 20.95 -21.10 -3.94
C LYS A 79 21.60 -20.20 -5.00
N GLN A 80 20.83 -19.38 -5.71
CA GLN A 80 21.31 -18.41 -6.68
C GLN A 80 21.71 -17.06 -6.07
N GLY A 81 21.65 -16.90 -4.74
CA GLY A 81 22.02 -15.65 -4.07
C GLY A 81 20.98 -14.54 -4.23
N CYS A 82 19.73 -14.87 -4.55
CA CYS A 82 18.65 -13.90 -4.64
C CYS A 82 18.30 -13.32 -3.27
N LEU A 83 17.89 -12.06 -3.24
CA LEU A 83 17.11 -11.51 -2.14
C LEU A 83 15.70 -12.09 -2.21
N LEU A 84 15.26 -12.70 -1.12
CA LEU A 84 13.94 -13.33 -0.99
C LEU A 84 13.00 -12.40 -0.23
N VAL A 85 11.87 -12.04 -0.83
CA VAL A 85 10.81 -11.26 -0.19
C VAL A 85 9.48 -11.98 -0.40
N ARG A 86 9.04 -12.73 0.62
CA ARG A 86 7.91 -13.67 0.49
C ARG A 86 8.18 -14.64 -0.67
N GLN A 87 7.32 -14.69 -1.67
CA GLN A 87 7.45 -15.47 -2.91
C GLN A 87 8.00 -14.67 -4.09
N SER A 88 8.61 -13.50 -3.83
CA SER A 88 9.34 -12.72 -4.84
C SER A 88 10.85 -12.86 -4.66
N PHE A 89 11.55 -13.02 -5.78
CA PHE A 89 12.98 -13.29 -5.84
C PHE A 89 13.69 -12.23 -6.67
N PHE A 90 14.79 -11.68 -6.14
CA PHE A 90 15.49 -10.53 -6.71
C PHE A 90 16.99 -10.80 -6.86
N HIS A 91 17.49 -10.83 -8.09
CA HIS A 91 18.90 -11.10 -8.40
C HIS A 91 19.78 -9.88 -8.18
N ASN A 92 21.04 -10.11 -7.78
CA ASN A 92 22.06 -9.08 -7.65
C ASN A 92 22.68 -8.73 -9.02
N ASP A 93 21.86 -8.29 -9.98
CA ASP A 93 22.30 -7.86 -11.30
C ASP A 93 22.04 -6.35 -11.45
N PRO A 94 23.08 -5.53 -11.68
CA PRO A 94 22.92 -4.10 -11.96
C PRO A 94 21.90 -3.77 -13.07
N LYS A 95 21.69 -4.66 -14.06
CA LYS A 95 20.66 -4.48 -15.11
C LYS A 95 19.23 -4.47 -14.57
N ASN A 96 19.02 -5.06 -13.39
CA ASN A 96 17.73 -5.09 -12.71
C ASN A 96 17.52 -3.88 -11.79
N PHE A 97 18.53 -3.02 -11.63
CA PHE A 97 18.45 -1.87 -10.74
C PHE A 97 18.02 -0.60 -11.49
N ALA A 98 17.18 0.19 -10.84
CA ALA A 98 16.70 1.47 -11.32
C ALA A 98 16.82 2.51 -10.21
N ASP A 99 17.65 3.55 -10.41
CA ASP A 99 17.81 4.60 -9.40
C ASP A 99 16.50 5.37 -9.19
N VAL A 100 16.00 5.44 -7.95
CA VAL A 100 14.79 6.21 -7.62
C VAL A 100 15.12 7.52 -6.89
N GLY A 101 16.39 7.80 -6.63
CA GLY A 101 16.92 8.96 -5.92
C GLY A 101 17.11 8.73 -4.42
N GLY A 102 17.93 9.56 -3.79
CA GLY A 102 18.15 9.55 -2.34
C GLY A 102 18.90 8.31 -1.80
N GLY A 103 19.78 7.72 -2.63
CA GLY A 103 20.54 6.52 -2.30
C GLY A 103 19.70 5.23 -2.29
N VAL A 104 18.53 5.23 -2.92
CA VAL A 104 17.61 4.09 -3.00
C VAL A 104 17.48 3.66 -4.46
N LEU A 105 17.52 2.34 -4.68
CA LEU A 105 17.34 1.72 -5.99
C LEU A 105 16.09 0.84 -5.98
N GLY A 106 15.33 0.84 -7.08
CA GLY A 106 14.36 -0.20 -7.37
C GLY A 106 15.05 -1.41 -7.96
N CYS A 107 14.87 -2.58 -7.35
CA CYS A 107 15.39 -3.85 -7.82
C CYS A 107 14.25 -4.69 -8.41
N ARG A 108 14.33 -4.96 -9.71
CA ARG A 108 13.40 -5.82 -10.44
C ARG A 108 13.70 -7.29 -10.16
N GLY A 109 12.64 -8.07 -10.04
CA GLY A 109 12.66 -9.51 -9.80
C GLY A 109 11.34 -10.11 -10.27
N PHE A 110 11.02 -11.30 -9.77
CA PHE A 110 9.80 -12.00 -10.14
C PHE A 110 9.17 -12.68 -8.93
N HIS A 111 7.85 -12.68 -8.92
CA HIS A 111 7.03 -13.53 -8.07
C HIS A 111 6.88 -14.90 -8.73
N SER A 112 6.87 -15.97 -7.96
CA SER A 112 6.49 -17.30 -8.44
C SER A 112 5.76 -18.09 -7.36
N SER A 113 4.60 -18.66 -7.70
CA SER A 113 3.81 -19.49 -6.78
C SER A 113 2.95 -20.49 -7.54
N PHE A 114 2.77 -21.69 -7.00
CA PHE A 114 1.84 -22.67 -7.54
C PHE A 114 0.39 -22.40 -7.10
N ARG A 115 -0.56 -22.68 -8.00
CA ARG A 115 -2.00 -22.55 -7.77
C ARG A 115 -2.75 -23.70 -8.41
N THR A 116 -3.78 -24.19 -7.73
CA THR A 116 -4.78 -25.13 -8.28
C THR A 116 -5.79 -24.33 -9.09
N THR A 117 -5.99 -24.72 -10.35
CA THR A 117 -6.97 -24.07 -11.23
C THR A 117 -7.79 -25.11 -11.98
N GLN A 118 -8.90 -24.71 -12.59
CA GLN A 118 -9.72 -25.58 -13.43
C GLN A 118 -8.92 -26.26 -14.57
N GLY A 119 -7.86 -25.60 -15.05
CA GLY A 119 -6.94 -26.10 -16.07
C GLY A 119 -5.78 -26.95 -15.55
N GLY A 120 -5.73 -27.24 -14.24
CA GLY A 120 -4.67 -28.03 -13.61
C GLY A 120 -3.79 -27.23 -12.64
N LEU A 121 -2.64 -27.79 -12.30
CA LEU A 121 -1.65 -27.11 -11.47
C LEU A 121 -0.93 -26.04 -12.28
N SER A 122 -1.06 -24.77 -11.89
CA SER A 122 -0.51 -23.62 -12.61
C SER A 122 0.63 -22.97 -11.82
N LEU A 123 1.76 -22.73 -12.47
CA LEU A 123 2.84 -21.89 -11.94
C LEU A 123 2.58 -20.43 -12.33
N ASN A 124 2.16 -19.60 -11.37
CA ASN A 124 1.90 -18.18 -11.58
C ASN A 124 3.18 -17.37 -11.38
N ILE A 125 3.68 -16.75 -12.45
CA ILE A 125 4.88 -15.91 -12.46
C ILE A 125 4.52 -14.48 -12.85
N ASP A 126 5.00 -13.49 -12.11
CA ASP A 126 4.80 -12.08 -12.43
C ASP A 126 6.02 -11.22 -12.09
N VAL A 127 6.22 -10.10 -12.77
CA VAL A 127 7.32 -9.16 -12.46
C VAL A 127 7.03 -8.43 -11.16
N SER A 128 8.02 -8.38 -10.26
CA SER A 128 7.97 -7.72 -8.97
C SER A 128 9.10 -6.70 -8.85
N THR A 129 8.90 -5.63 -8.09
CA THR A 129 9.94 -4.63 -7.82
C THR A 129 10.01 -4.36 -6.31
N THR A 130 11.19 -4.49 -5.72
CA THR A 130 11.44 -4.16 -4.31
C THR A 130 12.46 -3.05 -4.18
N MET A 131 12.41 -2.28 -3.10
CA MET A 131 13.37 -1.20 -2.86
C MET A 131 14.59 -1.74 -2.14
N ILE A 132 15.77 -1.43 -2.66
CA ILE A 132 17.06 -1.74 -2.04
C ILE A 132 17.86 -0.47 -1.82
N ILE A 133 18.81 -0.54 -0.90
CA ILE A 133 19.77 0.51 -0.64
C ILE A 133 20.86 0.44 -1.70
N GLN A 134 21.31 1.59 -2.20
CA GLN A 134 22.43 1.66 -3.12
C GLN A 134 23.70 1.13 -2.43
N PRO A 135 24.33 0.06 -2.97
CA PRO A 135 25.61 -0.42 -2.45
C PRO A 135 26.72 0.59 -2.76
N GLY A 136 27.75 0.63 -1.92
CA GLY A 136 28.86 1.58 -2.04
C GLY A 136 29.21 2.26 -0.72
N PRO A 137 30.06 3.30 -0.73
CA PRO A 137 30.49 3.99 0.49
C PRO A 137 29.30 4.46 1.34
N VAL A 138 29.36 4.23 2.66
CA VAL A 138 28.25 4.62 3.57
C VAL A 138 28.00 6.14 3.51
N VAL A 139 29.06 6.93 3.38
CA VAL A 139 28.97 8.39 3.33
C VAL A 139 28.16 8.89 2.14
N ASP A 140 28.36 8.32 0.95
CA ASP A 140 27.66 8.72 -0.28
C ASP A 140 26.16 8.45 -0.15
N PHE A 141 25.80 7.30 0.42
CA PHE A 141 24.40 6.98 0.71
C PHE A 141 23.78 8.00 1.68
N LEU A 142 24.48 8.38 2.75
CA LEU A 142 23.98 9.36 3.71
C LEU A 142 23.79 10.74 3.08
N ILE A 143 24.77 11.21 2.29
CA ILE A 143 24.71 12.49 1.56
C ILE A 143 23.48 12.51 0.65
N ALA A 144 23.32 11.47 -0.17
CA ALA A 144 22.17 11.34 -1.06
C ALA A 144 20.85 11.24 -0.30
N ASN A 145 20.79 10.45 0.78
CA ASN A 145 19.56 10.21 1.53
C ASN A 145 19.07 11.43 2.32
N GLN A 146 20.00 12.26 2.80
CA GLN A 146 19.69 13.49 3.51
C GLN A 146 19.62 14.71 2.60
N ASN A 147 20.02 14.58 1.33
CA ASN A 147 20.08 15.66 0.35
C ASN A 147 20.96 16.82 0.83
N VAL A 148 22.14 16.49 1.34
CA VAL A 148 23.17 17.45 1.77
C VAL A 148 24.33 17.49 0.77
N ARG A 149 25.23 18.47 0.89
CA ARG A 149 26.35 18.64 -0.06
C ARG A 149 27.59 17.83 0.32
N ASP A 150 27.81 17.64 1.61
CA ASP A 150 29.05 17.10 2.16
C ASP A 150 28.80 16.34 3.48
N PRO A 151 29.77 15.53 3.95
CA PRO A 151 29.62 14.72 5.17
C PRO A 151 29.45 15.52 6.47
N PHE A 152 29.94 16.77 6.54
CA PHE A 152 29.90 17.59 7.76
C PHE A 152 28.54 18.26 7.94
N SER A 153 27.78 18.39 6.87
CA SER A 153 26.39 18.85 6.87
C SER A 153 25.37 17.76 7.28
N LEU A 154 25.81 16.55 7.63
CA LEU A 154 24.91 15.43 7.97
C LEU A 154 24.26 15.58 9.34
N ASP A 155 22.95 15.33 9.41
CA ASP A 155 22.26 15.07 10.68
C ASP A 155 22.60 13.64 11.14
N TRP A 156 23.47 13.55 12.13
CA TRP A 156 23.94 12.28 12.68
C TRP A 156 22.88 11.53 13.49
N MET A 157 21.89 12.22 14.06
CA MET A 157 20.75 11.56 14.71
C MET A 157 19.90 10.82 13.67
N LYS A 158 19.62 11.48 12.54
CA LYS A 158 18.93 10.87 11.39
C LYS A 158 19.77 9.76 10.74
N ALA A 159 21.09 9.94 10.63
CA ALA A 159 22.01 8.92 10.11
C ALA A 159 22.00 7.65 10.99
N LYS A 160 22.11 7.80 12.31
CA LYS A 160 22.06 6.69 13.28
C LYS A 160 20.80 5.84 13.11
N ARG A 161 19.64 6.48 12.96
CA ARG A 161 18.35 5.78 12.72
C ARG A 161 18.28 5.12 11.34
N THR A 162 19.00 5.65 10.34
CA THR A 162 18.98 5.15 8.97
C THR A 162 19.91 3.97 8.75
N LEU A 163 21.08 3.99 9.39
CA LEU A 163 22.08 2.93 9.27
C LEU A 163 21.83 1.72 10.18
N LYS A 164 21.03 1.88 11.23
CA LYS A 164 20.73 0.80 12.18
C LYS A 164 20.26 -0.45 11.45
N ASN A 165 20.87 -1.59 11.79
CA ASN A 165 20.61 -2.92 11.20
C ASN A 165 21.07 -3.12 9.75
N LEU A 166 21.61 -2.11 9.08
CA LEU A 166 22.24 -2.31 7.77
C LEU A 166 23.55 -3.08 7.92
N ARG A 167 23.97 -3.71 6.84
CA ARG A 167 25.22 -4.45 6.72
C ARG A 167 26.22 -3.65 5.90
N VAL A 168 27.46 -3.65 6.37
CA VAL A 168 28.60 -3.02 5.71
C VAL A 168 29.73 -4.01 5.56
N LYS A 169 30.46 -3.90 4.46
CA LYS A 169 31.76 -4.53 4.23
C LYS A 169 32.85 -3.52 4.55
N THR A 170 33.89 -3.94 5.24
CA THR A 170 34.94 -3.03 5.72
C THR A 170 36.24 -3.21 4.94
N SER A 171 36.93 -2.11 4.63
CA SER A 171 38.24 -2.11 3.98
C SER A 171 39.36 -1.96 5.04
N PRO A 172 40.50 -2.67 4.93
CA PRO A 172 40.87 -3.66 3.91
C PRO A 172 40.43 -5.10 4.24
N SER A 173 39.78 -5.33 5.39
CA SER A 173 39.51 -6.69 5.90
C SER A 173 38.52 -7.50 5.05
N ASN A 174 37.71 -6.84 4.23
CA ASN A 174 36.62 -7.41 3.44
C ASN A 174 35.56 -8.17 4.26
N LEU A 175 35.52 -7.97 5.57
CA LEU A 175 34.55 -8.61 6.46
C LEU A 175 33.22 -7.86 6.45
N GLU A 176 32.12 -8.61 6.47
CA GLU A 176 30.78 -8.07 6.60
C GLU A 176 30.34 -7.98 8.07
N TYR A 177 29.75 -6.85 8.42
CA TYR A 177 29.23 -6.58 9.75
C TYR A 177 27.85 -5.96 9.68
N LYS A 178 27.04 -6.21 10.71
CA LYS A 178 25.78 -5.51 10.93
C LYS A 178 26.03 -4.28 11.81
N ILE A 179 25.60 -3.11 11.35
CA ILE A 179 25.68 -1.85 12.08
C ILE A 179 24.71 -1.92 13.28
N THR A 180 25.25 -1.72 14.47
CA THR A 180 24.50 -1.64 15.73
C THR A 180 24.27 -0.18 16.14
N GLY A 181 25.14 0.74 15.73
CA GLY A 181 24.96 2.17 15.97
C GLY A 181 26.10 3.03 15.42
N LEU A 182 26.22 4.23 15.95
CA LEU A 182 27.32 5.17 15.71
C LEU A 182 27.98 5.51 17.05
N SER A 183 29.25 5.89 17.05
CA SER A 183 29.89 6.48 18.23
C SER A 183 29.26 7.81 18.62
N GLU A 184 29.38 8.18 19.89
CA GLU A 184 28.95 9.49 20.39
C GLU A 184 30.02 10.56 20.13
N LYS A 185 31.29 10.17 20.16
CA LYS A 185 32.44 11.03 19.88
C LYS A 185 32.95 10.85 18.44
N PRO A 186 33.58 11.88 17.84
CA PRO A 186 34.30 11.77 16.57
C PRO A 186 35.45 10.74 16.61
N CYS A 187 35.91 10.29 15.44
CA CYS A 187 36.97 9.28 15.32
C CYS A 187 38.28 9.65 16.04
N ARG A 188 38.64 10.94 16.07
CA ARG A 188 39.83 11.47 16.76
C ARG A 188 39.72 11.46 18.30
N GLU A 189 38.50 11.41 18.84
CA GLU A 189 38.22 11.47 20.29
C GLU A 189 37.66 10.14 20.82
N GLN A 190 37.13 9.28 19.95
CA GLN A 190 36.58 7.99 20.32
C GLN A 190 37.72 7.03 20.66
N THR A 191 37.81 6.62 21.91
CA THR A 191 38.81 5.65 22.39
C THR A 191 38.28 4.22 22.42
N PHE A 192 39.19 3.27 22.41
CA PHE A 192 38.93 1.88 22.77
C PHE A 192 40.19 1.24 23.39
N THR A 193 39.98 0.18 24.17
CA THR A 193 41.07 -0.54 24.82
C THR A 193 41.76 -1.49 23.85
N LEU A 194 43.04 -1.27 23.61
CA LEU A 194 43.90 -2.10 22.77
C LEU A 194 44.85 -2.92 23.66
N ARG A 195 44.79 -4.24 23.53
CA ARG A 195 45.76 -5.13 24.20
C ARG A 195 47.13 -5.02 23.53
N ASN A 196 48.09 -4.55 24.31
CA ASN A 196 49.50 -4.50 23.96
C ASN A 196 50.06 -5.93 23.92
N LYS A 197 50.55 -6.34 22.75
CA LYS A 197 51.14 -7.68 22.56
C LYS A 197 52.55 -7.83 23.14
N HIS A 198 53.15 -6.75 23.64
CA HIS A 198 54.50 -6.71 24.20
C HIS A 198 54.53 -6.53 25.73
N ALA A 199 53.38 -6.58 26.41
CA ALA A 199 53.34 -6.52 27.88
C ALA A 199 53.99 -7.78 28.48
N LYS A 200 54.93 -7.58 29.41
CA LYS A 200 55.50 -8.66 30.24
C LYS A 200 54.43 -9.17 31.22
N ASP A 201 54.49 -10.45 31.57
CA ASP A 201 53.55 -11.08 32.51
C ASP A 201 53.50 -10.31 33.84
N GLY A 202 52.35 -9.67 34.13
CA GLY A 202 52.08 -8.99 35.42
C GLY A 202 51.70 -7.51 35.34
N GLU A 203 51.85 -6.83 34.21
CA GLU A 203 51.34 -5.45 34.01
C GLU A 203 50.07 -5.44 33.17
N ASP A 204 49.11 -4.56 33.50
CA ASP A 204 47.88 -4.34 32.74
C ASP A 204 48.22 -3.85 31.32
N GLY A 205 48.42 -4.80 30.40
CA GLY A 205 48.81 -4.58 29.01
C GLY A 205 47.70 -4.00 28.14
N GLU A 206 46.86 -3.12 28.67
CA GLU A 206 45.72 -2.54 27.97
C GLU A 206 45.92 -1.02 27.85
N ILE A 207 46.19 -0.55 26.63
CA ILE A 207 46.35 0.87 26.33
C ILE A 207 45.06 1.43 25.75
N GLU A 208 44.63 2.61 26.19
CA GLU A 208 43.59 3.35 25.48
C GLU A 208 44.19 4.05 24.27
N VAL A 209 43.59 3.83 23.10
CA VAL A 209 43.98 4.48 21.85
C VAL A 209 42.74 5.03 21.17
N THR A 210 42.87 6.16 20.50
CA THR A 210 41.78 6.69 19.68
C THR A 210 41.58 5.82 18.44
N VAL A 211 40.36 5.78 17.89
CA VAL A 211 40.10 5.06 16.65
C VAL A 211 40.96 5.66 15.52
N TYR A 212 41.11 6.98 15.46
CA TYR A 212 41.95 7.64 14.47
C TYR A 212 43.42 7.19 14.56
N ASP A 213 44.05 7.28 15.74
CA ASP A 213 45.47 6.90 15.93
C ASP A 213 45.71 5.41 15.69
N TYR A 214 44.73 4.57 15.99
CA TYR A 214 44.81 3.15 15.67
C TYR A 214 44.89 2.93 14.15
N PHE A 215 44.00 3.55 13.37
CA PHE A 215 43.99 3.34 11.93
C PHE A 215 45.16 4.04 11.23
N VAL A 216 45.51 5.26 11.63
CA VAL A 216 46.58 6.04 10.99
C VAL A 216 47.96 5.56 11.44
N ASN A 217 48.23 5.52 12.75
CA ASN A 217 49.58 5.27 13.26
C ASN A 217 49.89 3.78 13.47
N HIS A 218 48.90 2.95 13.84
CA HIS A 218 49.14 1.52 14.09
C HIS A 218 48.86 0.65 12.87
N ARG A 219 47.92 1.05 12.00
CA ARG A 219 47.55 0.31 10.78
C ARG A 219 48.08 0.94 9.49
N ASN A 220 48.66 2.15 9.54
CA ASN A 220 49.15 2.89 8.38
C ASN A 220 48.07 3.10 7.30
N ILE A 221 46.83 3.34 7.73
CA ILE A 221 45.69 3.64 6.86
C ILE A 221 45.35 5.12 7.04
N GLN A 222 45.64 5.93 6.02
CA GLN A 222 45.26 7.34 6.02
C GLN A 222 43.74 7.48 5.96
N LEU A 223 43.20 8.36 6.82
CA LEU A 223 41.80 8.75 6.85
C LEU A 223 41.70 10.19 6.35
N ARG A 224 40.98 10.42 5.25
CA ARG A 224 40.90 11.73 4.59
C ARG A 224 39.90 12.67 5.26
N TYR A 225 38.77 12.13 5.71
CA TYR A 225 37.67 12.96 6.26
C TYR A 225 37.01 12.36 7.50
N SER A 226 37.37 11.13 7.91
CA SER A 226 36.70 10.48 9.04
C SER A 226 37.14 11.00 10.42
N ALA A 227 38.22 11.78 10.52
CA ALA A 227 38.77 12.25 11.80
C ALA A 227 37.73 12.94 12.69
N ASP A 228 36.93 13.82 12.08
CA ASP A 228 35.97 14.68 12.76
C ASP A 228 34.53 14.13 12.67
N LEU A 229 34.37 12.91 12.15
CA LEU A 229 33.07 12.26 11.99
C LEU A 229 32.90 11.10 12.98
N PRO A 230 31.66 10.71 13.32
CA PRO A 230 31.40 9.51 14.10
C PRO A 230 31.88 8.24 13.40
N CYS A 231 32.26 7.24 14.19
CA CYS A 231 32.58 5.90 13.74
C CYS A 231 31.32 5.03 13.60
N ILE A 232 31.32 4.11 12.66
CA ILE A 232 30.35 3.02 12.58
C ILE A 232 30.61 2.06 13.74
N ASN A 233 29.59 1.78 14.56
CA ASN A 233 29.66 0.74 15.58
C ASN A 233 29.04 -0.56 15.03
N VAL A 234 29.84 -1.62 15.02
CA VAL A 234 29.45 -2.98 14.61
C VAL A 234 29.53 -4.00 15.75
N GLY A 235 29.95 -3.57 16.94
CA GLY A 235 30.14 -4.43 18.10
C GLY A 235 28.84 -4.71 18.86
N LYS A 236 28.96 -5.52 19.92
CA LYS A 236 27.87 -5.75 20.88
C LYS A 236 27.75 -4.53 21.81
N PRO A 237 26.58 -4.27 22.43
CA PRO A 237 26.42 -3.13 23.34
C PRO A 237 27.46 -3.06 24.45
N LYS A 238 27.82 -4.21 25.05
CA LYS A 238 28.85 -4.31 26.10
C LYS A 238 30.30 -4.36 25.59
N ARG A 239 30.50 -4.50 24.28
CA ARG A 239 31.82 -4.58 23.64
C ARG A 239 31.72 -3.98 22.24
N PRO A 240 31.71 -2.63 22.15
CA PRO A 240 31.59 -1.94 20.88
C PRO A 240 32.80 -2.23 19.99
N THR A 241 32.63 -2.01 18.70
CA THR A 241 33.72 -2.12 17.72
C THR A 241 33.52 -1.00 16.74
N TYR A 242 34.42 -0.03 16.77
CA TYR A 242 34.31 1.21 16.02
C TYR A 242 35.17 1.13 14.76
N ILE A 243 34.58 1.53 13.64
CA ILE A 243 35.23 1.54 12.34
C ILE A 243 35.02 2.93 11.72
N PRO A 244 36.08 3.60 11.23
CA PRO A 244 35.95 4.86 10.51
C PRO A 244 34.96 4.75 9.36
N LEU A 245 34.14 5.78 9.17
CA LEU A 245 33.09 5.81 8.13
C LEU A 245 33.66 5.56 6.73
N GLU A 246 34.82 6.13 6.42
CA GLU A 246 35.52 6.02 5.14
C GLU A 246 35.91 4.58 4.78
N LEU A 247 36.03 3.70 5.78
CA LEU A 247 36.40 2.30 5.58
C LEU A 247 35.18 1.37 5.47
N CYS A 248 33.96 1.92 5.43
CA CYS A 248 32.72 1.15 5.40
C CYS A 248 31.96 1.33 4.08
N SER A 249 31.59 0.22 3.44
CA SER A 249 30.73 0.20 2.24
C SER A 249 29.48 -0.66 2.48
N LEU A 250 28.31 -0.14 2.14
CA LEU A 250 27.03 -0.87 2.17
C LEU A 250 27.04 -2.02 1.18
N VAL A 251 26.63 -3.20 1.63
CA VAL A 251 26.50 -4.39 0.78
C VAL A 251 25.24 -4.33 -0.09
N SER A 252 25.24 -5.03 -1.22
CA SER A 252 24.10 -5.07 -2.14
C SER A 252 22.90 -5.85 -1.57
N LEU A 253 21.75 -5.71 -2.24
CA LEU A 253 20.50 -6.41 -1.95
C LEU A 253 19.96 -6.25 -0.52
N GLN A 254 20.19 -5.09 0.09
CA GLN A 254 19.62 -4.75 1.38
C GLN A 254 18.31 -3.99 1.19
N ARG A 255 17.20 -4.52 1.70
CA ARG A 255 15.89 -3.86 1.55
C ARG A 255 15.87 -2.48 2.21
N TYR A 256 15.35 -1.52 1.47
CA TYR A 256 14.90 -0.24 2.02
C TYR A 256 13.44 -0.37 2.46
N THR A 257 13.19 -0.33 3.76
CA THR A 257 11.85 -0.57 4.35
C THR A 257 11.11 0.71 4.75
N LYS A 258 11.77 1.88 4.65
CA LYS A 258 11.16 3.16 5.00
C LYS A 258 10.22 3.64 3.90
N ALA A 259 9.28 4.50 4.27
CA ALA A 259 8.36 5.11 3.32
C ALA A 259 9.13 5.97 2.29
N LEU A 260 8.86 5.73 1.01
CA LEU A 260 9.41 6.54 -0.09
C LEU A 260 8.81 7.94 -0.11
N SER A 261 9.65 8.92 -0.47
CA SER A 261 9.20 10.28 -0.78
C SER A 261 8.28 10.28 -2.00
N THR A 262 7.50 11.35 -2.13
CA THR A 262 6.61 11.55 -3.29
C THR A 262 7.35 11.49 -4.63
N LEU A 263 8.57 12.03 -4.69
CA LEU A 263 9.40 12.03 -5.90
C LEU A 263 9.92 10.63 -6.19
N GLN A 264 10.42 9.93 -5.18
CA GLN A 264 10.88 8.54 -5.30
C GLN A 264 9.74 7.61 -5.77
N ARG A 265 8.53 7.77 -5.22
CA ARG A 265 7.35 6.99 -5.67
C ARG A 265 7.01 7.27 -7.14
N ALA A 266 7.07 8.53 -7.57
CA ALA A 266 6.81 8.89 -8.96
C ALA A 266 7.85 8.28 -9.91
N SER A 267 9.13 8.41 -9.57
CA SER A 267 10.25 7.81 -10.31
C SER A 267 10.14 6.28 -10.36
N LEU A 268 9.80 5.64 -9.25
CA LEU A 268 9.59 4.20 -9.19
C LEU A 268 8.47 3.74 -10.13
N VAL A 269 7.33 4.42 -10.08
CA VAL A 269 6.18 4.11 -10.94
C VAL A 269 6.57 4.29 -12.41
N GLU A 270 7.27 5.36 -12.76
CA GLU A 270 7.74 5.60 -14.12
C GLU A 270 8.67 4.49 -14.61
N LYS A 271 9.69 4.15 -13.82
CA LYS A 271 10.74 3.18 -14.18
C LYS A 271 10.29 1.72 -14.11
N SER A 272 9.17 1.41 -13.44
CA SER A 272 8.63 0.05 -13.34
C SER A 272 7.52 -0.27 -14.35
N ARG A 273 7.12 0.70 -15.18
CA ARG A 273 6.09 0.49 -16.21
C ARG A 273 6.62 -0.41 -17.31
N GLN A 274 5.84 -1.42 -17.66
CA GLN A 274 6.14 -2.33 -18.77
C GLN A 274 4.89 -2.54 -19.59
N LYS A 275 5.01 -2.38 -20.90
CA LYS A 275 3.92 -2.68 -21.84
C LYS A 275 3.66 -4.20 -21.87
N PRO A 276 2.44 -4.64 -22.27
CA PRO A 276 2.07 -6.06 -22.29
C PRO A 276 3.10 -6.97 -22.98
N GLN A 277 3.50 -6.67 -24.22
CA GLN A 277 4.49 -7.47 -24.96
C GLN A 277 5.87 -7.51 -24.29
N GLU A 278 6.35 -6.37 -23.77
CA GLU A 278 7.61 -6.30 -23.04
C GLU A 278 7.56 -7.17 -21.79
N ARG A 279 6.45 -7.11 -21.03
CA ARG A 279 6.24 -7.92 -19.83
C ARG A 279 6.22 -9.41 -20.17
N MET A 280 5.56 -9.82 -21.26
CA MET A 280 5.58 -11.22 -21.73
C MET A 280 6.99 -11.70 -22.06
N SER A 281 7.79 -10.87 -22.74
CA SER A 281 9.18 -11.19 -23.07
C SER A 281 10.04 -11.35 -21.81
N VAL A 282 9.92 -10.42 -20.86
CA VAL A 282 10.63 -10.48 -19.57
C VAL A 282 10.26 -11.73 -18.78
N LEU A 283 8.97 -12.09 -18.72
CA LEU A 283 8.51 -13.30 -18.02
C LEU A 283 8.98 -14.58 -18.71
N SER A 284 8.94 -14.63 -20.04
CA SER A 284 9.45 -15.77 -20.82
C SER A 284 10.95 -15.98 -20.59
N ASN A 285 11.72 -14.89 -20.56
CA ASN A 285 13.15 -14.94 -20.28
C ASN A 285 13.42 -15.35 -18.83
N ALA A 286 12.64 -14.84 -17.87
CA ALA A 286 12.77 -15.25 -16.47
C ALA A 286 12.52 -16.75 -16.29
N LEU A 287 11.50 -17.32 -16.93
CA LEU A 287 11.23 -18.76 -16.87
C LEU A 287 12.39 -19.59 -17.44
N LYS A 288 12.97 -19.16 -18.58
CA LYS A 288 14.15 -19.79 -19.18
C LYS A 288 15.38 -19.73 -18.28
N ILE A 289 15.65 -18.58 -17.67
CA ILE A 289 16.82 -18.37 -16.81
C ILE A 289 16.71 -19.21 -15.53
N ASN A 290 15.52 -19.25 -14.91
CA ASN A 290 15.31 -20.04 -13.69
C ASN A 290 15.32 -21.55 -13.96
N ASN A 291 14.90 -21.98 -15.15
CA ASN A 291 14.92 -23.38 -15.57
C ASN A 291 14.29 -24.33 -14.53
N TYR A 292 13.11 -23.95 -14.01
CA TYR A 292 12.43 -24.71 -12.94
C TYR A 292 12.13 -26.15 -13.32
N ASP A 293 11.95 -26.45 -14.61
CA ASP A 293 11.75 -27.81 -15.08
C ASP A 293 12.95 -28.71 -14.75
N ALA A 294 14.17 -28.18 -14.69
CA ALA A 294 15.38 -28.93 -14.35
C ALA A 294 15.60 -29.12 -12.84
N GLU A 295 14.76 -28.55 -11.96
CA GLU A 295 14.95 -28.64 -10.52
C GLU A 295 14.68 -30.06 -9.99
N PRO A 296 15.68 -30.76 -9.40
CA PRO A 296 15.54 -32.16 -9.01
C PRO A 296 14.39 -32.41 -8.03
N MET A 297 14.15 -31.49 -7.09
CA MET A 297 13.09 -31.66 -6.10
C MET A 297 11.69 -31.60 -6.74
N LEU A 298 11.45 -30.68 -7.69
CA LEU A 298 10.18 -30.60 -8.41
C LEU A 298 9.94 -31.86 -9.26
N ARG A 299 10.98 -32.35 -9.96
CA ARG A 299 10.91 -33.60 -10.72
C ARG A 299 10.61 -34.81 -9.83
N SER A 300 11.22 -34.87 -8.64
CA SER A 300 10.96 -35.94 -7.68
C SER A 300 9.52 -35.91 -7.13
N CYS A 301 8.88 -34.74 -7.14
CA CYS A 301 7.46 -34.58 -6.84
C CYS A 301 6.54 -34.90 -8.04
N GLY A 302 7.09 -35.28 -9.19
CA GLY A 302 6.33 -35.54 -10.42
C GLY A 302 5.85 -34.28 -11.14
N VAL A 303 6.45 -33.12 -10.85
CA VAL A 303 6.08 -31.83 -11.47
C VAL A 303 6.98 -31.54 -12.67
N SER A 304 6.36 -31.28 -13.83
CA SER A 304 7.01 -30.75 -15.03
C SER A 304 6.46 -29.35 -15.35
N ILE A 305 7.30 -28.45 -15.84
CA ILE A 305 6.91 -27.05 -16.08
C ILE A 305 6.83 -26.77 -17.58
N SER A 306 5.65 -26.38 -18.05
CA SER A 306 5.46 -25.91 -19.43
C SER A 306 6.23 -24.62 -19.69
N SER A 307 6.82 -24.49 -20.88
CA SER A 307 7.58 -23.30 -21.30
C SER A 307 6.70 -22.17 -21.83
N GLY A 308 5.41 -22.43 -22.08
CA GLY A 308 4.47 -21.48 -22.68
C GLY A 308 3.46 -20.92 -21.69
N PHE A 309 2.90 -19.74 -22.01
CA PHE A 309 1.77 -19.19 -21.26
C PHE A 309 0.50 -20.03 -21.49
N THR A 310 -0.27 -20.23 -20.41
CA THR A 310 -1.59 -20.84 -20.47
C THR A 310 -2.52 -20.04 -21.38
N GLN A 311 -3.13 -20.70 -22.38
CA GLN A 311 -4.11 -20.10 -23.27
C GLN A 311 -5.51 -20.20 -22.67
N VAL A 312 -6.16 -19.05 -22.50
CA VAL A 312 -7.50 -18.91 -21.91
C VAL A 312 -8.43 -18.19 -22.87
N GLU A 313 -9.71 -18.53 -22.81
CA GLU A 313 -10.74 -17.84 -23.58
C GLU A 313 -11.33 -16.73 -22.73
N GLY A 314 -11.36 -15.50 -23.25
CA GLY A 314 -11.94 -14.36 -22.57
C GLY A 314 -13.16 -13.84 -23.32
N ARG A 315 -14.18 -13.42 -22.59
CA ARG A 315 -15.36 -12.73 -23.13
C ARG A 315 -15.19 -11.23 -22.92
N VAL A 316 -15.72 -10.39 -23.81
CA VAL A 316 -15.68 -8.93 -23.63
C VAL A 316 -17.11 -8.43 -23.45
N LEU A 317 -17.44 -8.04 -22.22
CA LEU A 317 -18.74 -7.46 -21.93
C LEU A 317 -18.89 -6.09 -22.60
N PRO A 318 -20.08 -5.77 -23.16
CA PRO A 318 -20.34 -4.46 -23.72
C PRO A 318 -20.25 -3.37 -22.63
N ALA A 319 -19.78 -2.19 -23.00
CA ALA A 319 -19.80 -1.06 -22.09
C ALA A 319 -21.26 -0.63 -21.81
N PRO A 320 -21.64 -0.41 -20.54
CA PRO A 320 -22.99 0.02 -20.22
C PRO A 320 -23.26 1.41 -20.79
N ARG A 321 -24.48 1.61 -21.29
CA ARG A 321 -24.95 2.91 -21.77
C ARG A 321 -25.12 3.86 -20.60
N LEU A 322 -24.68 5.11 -20.75
CA LEU A 322 -24.83 6.15 -19.74
C LEU A 322 -25.88 7.18 -20.16
N LYS A 323 -26.66 7.67 -19.21
CA LYS A 323 -27.50 8.86 -19.36
C LYS A 323 -26.75 10.10 -18.89
N VAL A 324 -26.91 11.19 -19.63
CA VAL A 324 -26.41 12.54 -19.30
C VAL A 324 -27.57 13.55 -19.24
N GLY A 325 -27.34 14.76 -18.72
CA GLY A 325 -28.39 15.73 -18.38
C GLY A 325 -29.27 16.23 -19.51
N ASN A 326 -28.84 16.10 -20.76
CA ASN A 326 -29.63 16.52 -21.92
C ASN A 326 -30.67 15.45 -22.35
N GLY A 327 -30.79 14.33 -21.62
CA GLY A 327 -31.61 13.17 -22.00
C GLY A 327 -30.91 12.21 -22.97
N ASP A 328 -29.80 12.65 -23.58
CA ASP A 328 -28.97 11.87 -24.49
C ASP A 328 -28.39 10.62 -23.84
N ASP A 329 -28.25 9.58 -24.66
CA ASP A 329 -27.38 8.45 -24.37
C ASP A 329 -25.91 8.79 -24.68
N PHE A 330 -25.02 8.22 -23.87
CA PHE A 330 -23.60 8.18 -24.12
C PHE A 330 -23.16 6.71 -24.18
N PHE A 331 -22.36 6.37 -25.19
CA PHE A 331 -21.79 5.05 -25.39
C PHE A 331 -20.30 5.12 -25.06
N PRO A 332 -19.87 4.67 -23.86
CA PRO A 332 -18.46 4.69 -23.50
C PRO A 332 -17.62 3.91 -24.50
N ARG A 333 -16.46 4.47 -24.87
CA ARG A 333 -15.48 3.80 -25.73
C ARG A 333 -14.21 3.57 -24.94
N ASN A 334 -13.69 2.35 -24.97
CA ASN A 334 -12.52 1.94 -24.19
C ASN A 334 -12.63 2.33 -22.70
N GLY A 335 -13.81 2.13 -22.09
CA GLY A 335 -14.06 2.48 -20.69
C GLY A 335 -13.94 3.96 -20.38
N ARG A 336 -14.18 4.86 -21.34
CA ARG A 336 -14.07 6.32 -21.17
C ARG A 336 -15.24 7.08 -21.77
N TRP A 337 -15.55 8.20 -21.16
CA TRP A 337 -16.48 9.21 -21.65
C TRP A 337 -15.99 10.61 -21.31
N ASN A 338 -16.71 11.64 -21.75
CA ASN A 338 -16.49 13.02 -21.35
C ASN A 338 -17.81 13.80 -21.38
N PHE A 339 -17.80 15.01 -20.84
CA PHE A 339 -18.95 15.92 -20.83
C PHE A 339 -18.75 17.09 -21.82
N ASN A 340 -18.06 16.87 -22.94
CA ASN A 340 -17.93 17.90 -23.97
C ASN A 340 -19.32 18.14 -24.57
N ASN A 341 -19.77 19.40 -24.57
CA ASN A 341 -21.10 19.82 -25.02
C ASN A 341 -22.28 19.06 -24.36
N LYS A 342 -22.07 18.54 -23.14
CA LYS A 342 -23.06 17.76 -22.38
C LYS A 342 -23.17 18.30 -20.95
N LYS A 343 -24.37 18.21 -20.37
CA LYS A 343 -24.65 18.57 -18.98
C LYS A 343 -24.70 17.33 -18.07
N LEU A 344 -24.59 17.56 -16.76
CA LEU A 344 -24.70 16.53 -15.74
C LEU A 344 -26.16 16.10 -15.57
N VAL A 345 -26.41 14.84 -15.19
CA VAL A 345 -27.77 14.28 -15.03
C VAL A 345 -28.62 15.03 -14.02
N LYS A 346 -28.04 15.32 -12.85
CA LYS A 346 -28.68 16.09 -11.78
C LYS A 346 -27.66 17.11 -11.26
N PRO A 347 -27.56 18.28 -11.90
CA PRO A 347 -26.66 19.32 -11.43
C PRO A 347 -27.22 19.99 -10.17
N THR A 348 -26.34 20.36 -9.26
CA THR A 348 -26.67 21.15 -8.08
C THR A 348 -26.70 22.65 -8.40
N LYS A 349 -27.33 23.43 -7.53
CA LYS A 349 -27.20 24.90 -7.50
C LYS A 349 -26.28 25.30 -6.36
N ILE A 350 -25.36 26.22 -6.61
CA ILE A 350 -24.39 26.73 -5.64
C ILE A 350 -24.62 28.23 -5.50
N GLU A 351 -25.33 28.61 -4.45
CA GLU A 351 -25.80 29.99 -4.23
C GLU A 351 -25.03 30.66 -3.09
N LYS A 352 -24.71 29.90 -2.04
CA LYS A 352 -24.02 30.41 -0.84
C LYS A 352 -22.70 29.69 -0.66
N TRP A 353 -21.62 30.26 -1.17
CA TRP A 353 -20.28 29.68 -1.06
C TRP A 353 -19.21 30.75 -0.93
N ALA A 354 -18.02 30.33 -0.51
CA ALA A 354 -16.86 31.21 -0.41
C ALA A 354 -15.57 30.47 -0.81
N VAL A 355 -14.54 31.26 -1.09
CA VAL A 355 -13.20 30.78 -1.45
C VAL A 355 -12.26 31.05 -0.29
N VAL A 356 -11.40 30.07 0.03
CA VAL A 356 -10.44 30.15 1.14
C VAL A 356 -9.05 29.88 0.58
N ASN A 357 -8.13 30.81 0.74
CA ASN A 357 -6.77 30.72 0.21
C ASN A 357 -5.71 30.65 1.31
N PHE A 358 -5.13 29.47 1.54
CA PHE A 358 -3.98 29.28 2.43
C PHE A 358 -2.65 29.64 1.75
N SER A 359 -2.61 30.85 1.16
CA SER A 359 -1.42 31.38 0.47
C SER A 359 -0.99 30.59 -0.77
N ALA A 360 -1.93 29.95 -1.48
CA ALA A 360 -1.65 29.36 -2.79
C ALA A 360 -1.37 30.46 -3.82
N ARG A 361 -0.35 30.24 -4.65
CA ARG A 361 0.06 31.19 -5.70
C ARG A 361 -0.74 30.94 -6.98
N CYS A 362 -1.83 31.67 -7.19
CA CYS A 362 -2.62 31.59 -8.42
C CYS A 362 -3.44 32.87 -8.68
N ASP A 363 -3.89 33.05 -9.92
CA ASP A 363 -4.92 34.04 -10.26
C ASP A 363 -6.28 33.56 -9.75
N LEU A 364 -6.66 34.03 -8.56
CA LEU A 364 -7.92 33.69 -7.89
C LEU A 364 -9.15 34.17 -8.69
N LYS A 365 -9.09 35.40 -9.22
CA LYS A 365 -10.22 35.98 -9.95
C LYS A 365 -10.48 35.22 -11.25
N GLY A 366 -9.42 34.92 -11.99
CA GLY A 366 -9.49 34.08 -13.19
C GLY A 366 -10.01 32.68 -12.87
N LEU A 367 -9.48 32.03 -11.83
CA LEU A 367 -9.91 30.70 -11.41
C LEU A 367 -11.40 30.64 -11.06
N VAL A 368 -11.92 31.58 -10.29
CA VAL A 368 -13.34 31.64 -9.90
C VAL A 368 -14.22 31.84 -11.13
N ARG A 369 -13.87 32.80 -11.99
CA ARG A 369 -14.60 33.06 -13.25
C ARG A 369 -14.64 31.82 -14.13
N ASP A 370 -13.50 31.16 -14.31
CA ASP A 370 -13.39 29.97 -15.16
C ASP A 370 -14.13 28.78 -14.55
N LEU A 371 -14.14 28.65 -13.22
CA LEU A 371 -14.93 27.63 -12.51
C LEU A 371 -16.44 27.84 -12.70
N ILE A 372 -16.94 29.08 -12.56
CA ILE A 372 -18.35 29.44 -12.76
C ILE A 372 -18.76 29.13 -14.20
N LYS A 373 -18.01 29.66 -15.18
CA LYS A 373 -18.25 29.42 -16.61
C LYS A 373 -18.24 27.92 -16.94
N CYS A 374 -17.29 27.17 -16.39
CA CYS A 374 -17.23 25.72 -16.59
C CYS A 374 -18.43 25.01 -15.93
N GLY A 375 -18.85 25.46 -14.74
CA GLY A 375 -20.05 24.99 -14.05
C GLY A 375 -21.30 25.14 -14.90
N GLU A 376 -21.55 26.34 -15.41
CA GLU A 376 -22.70 26.66 -16.27
C GLU A 376 -22.74 25.77 -17.52
N MET A 377 -21.60 25.58 -18.18
CA MET A 377 -21.48 24.67 -19.33
C MET A 377 -21.83 23.22 -18.98
N LYS A 378 -21.66 22.79 -17.72
CA LYS A 378 -22.06 21.46 -17.22
C LYS A 378 -23.45 21.45 -16.59
N GLY A 379 -24.15 22.58 -16.57
CA GLY A 379 -25.50 22.73 -16.02
C GLY A 379 -25.55 23.05 -14.52
N ILE A 380 -24.41 23.26 -13.86
CA ILE A 380 -24.34 23.69 -12.47
C ILE A 380 -24.47 25.22 -12.44
N SER A 381 -25.53 25.72 -11.82
CA SER A 381 -25.68 27.16 -11.58
C SER A 381 -24.80 27.55 -10.40
N ILE A 382 -23.82 28.42 -10.62
CA ILE A 382 -22.87 28.86 -9.58
C ILE A 382 -22.93 30.38 -9.51
N GLU A 383 -23.50 30.90 -8.42
CA GLU A 383 -23.49 32.34 -8.15
C GLU A 383 -22.07 32.82 -7.84
N PRO A 384 -21.77 34.14 -7.92
CA PRO A 384 -20.50 34.66 -7.41
C PRO A 384 -20.26 34.26 -5.94
N PRO A 385 -19.02 33.96 -5.53
CA PRO A 385 -18.73 33.65 -4.13
C PRO A 385 -19.03 34.87 -3.25
N PHE A 386 -19.49 34.64 -2.02
CA PHE A 386 -19.76 35.70 -1.06
C PHE A 386 -18.50 36.55 -0.80
N ASP A 387 -17.38 35.88 -0.53
CA ASP A 387 -16.09 36.53 -0.35
C ASP A 387 -14.93 35.55 -0.62
N VAL A 388 -13.72 36.10 -0.70
CA VAL A 388 -12.45 35.38 -0.78
C VAL A 388 -11.65 35.65 0.50
N PHE A 389 -11.50 34.61 1.31
CA PHE A 389 -10.76 34.67 2.56
C PHE A 389 -9.28 34.33 2.32
N GLU A 390 -8.41 35.32 2.49
CA GLU A 390 -6.97 35.15 2.34
C GLU A 390 -6.28 34.96 3.69
N GLU A 391 -5.38 33.99 3.76
CA GLU A 391 -4.61 33.75 4.97
C GLU A 391 -3.73 34.95 5.32
N ASN A 392 -3.84 35.41 6.57
CA ASN A 392 -2.95 36.42 7.12
C ASN A 392 -1.47 35.97 6.97
N PRO A 393 -0.60 36.75 6.30
CA PRO A 393 0.80 36.42 6.10
C PRO A 393 1.56 36.06 7.39
N GLN A 394 1.18 36.65 8.53
CA GLN A 394 1.78 36.37 9.85
C GLN A 394 1.49 34.95 10.34
N SER A 395 0.36 34.35 9.93
CA SER A 395 -0.04 32.99 10.32
C SER A 395 0.69 31.90 9.54
N ARG A 396 1.37 32.21 8.42
CA ARG A 396 2.03 31.21 7.56
C ARG A 396 3.05 30.32 8.27
N ARG A 397 3.69 30.85 9.32
CA ARG A 397 4.70 30.15 10.14
C ARG A 397 4.10 29.39 11.32
N ALA A 398 2.81 29.58 11.60
CA ALA A 398 2.14 28.89 12.69
C ALA A 398 1.89 27.40 12.36
N PRO A 399 1.67 26.56 13.37
CA PRO A 399 1.27 25.17 13.17
C PRO A 399 0.00 25.05 12.31
N PRO A 400 -0.17 23.98 11.51
CA PRO A 400 -1.32 23.82 10.60
C PRO A 400 -2.69 23.94 11.26
N LEU A 401 -2.85 23.47 12.51
CA LEU A 401 -4.10 23.56 13.27
C LEU A 401 -4.47 25.03 13.54
N VAL A 402 -3.54 25.79 14.11
CA VAL A 402 -3.71 27.22 14.42
C VAL A 402 -4.03 28.03 13.16
N ARG A 403 -3.41 27.68 12.02
CA ARG A 403 -3.69 28.31 10.73
C ARG A 403 -5.15 28.08 10.30
N VAL A 404 -5.64 26.86 10.45
CA VAL A 404 -7.03 26.50 10.13
C VAL A 404 -8.02 27.16 11.09
N GLU A 405 -7.72 27.22 12.38
CA GLU A 405 -8.57 27.86 13.40
C GLU A 405 -8.75 29.35 13.12
N ARG A 406 -7.65 30.09 12.94
CA ARG A 406 -7.70 31.53 12.60
C ARG A 406 -8.45 31.81 11.30
N MET A 407 -8.29 30.94 10.31
CA MET A 407 -9.04 31.06 9.05
C MET A 407 -10.54 30.88 9.29
N PHE A 408 -10.93 29.93 10.15
CA PHE A 408 -12.33 29.74 10.50
C PHE A 408 -12.91 30.90 11.31
N GLU A 409 -12.15 31.48 12.23
CA GLU A 409 -12.55 32.69 12.96
C GLU A 409 -12.87 33.84 12.00
N ASP A 410 -12.00 34.07 11.00
CA ASP A 410 -12.23 35.10 9.97
C ASP A 410 -13.49 34.79 9.13
N ILE A 411 -13.65 33.55 8.69
CA ILE A 411 -14.85 33.09 7.96
C ILE A 411 -16.12 33.34 8.77
N GLN A 412 -16.14 32.95 10.05
CA GLN A 412 -17.31 33.12 10.91
C GLN A 412 -17.62 34.59 11.21
N SER A 413 -16.60 35.45 11.26
CA SER A 413 -16.79 36.89 11.53
C SER A 413 -17.46 37.65 10.39
N LYS A 414 -17.33 37.16 9.14
CA LYS A 414 -17.83 37.86 7.93
C LYS A 414 -19.02 37.18 7.26
N LEU A 415 -19.12 35.85 7.33
CA LEU A 415 -20.22 35.15 6.67
C LEU A 415 -21.56 35.42 7.39
N PRO A 416 -22.64 35.77 6.67
CA PRO A 416 -23.96 36.05 7.25
C PRO A 416 -24.69 34.78 7.74
N GLY A 417 -24.05 33.61 7.60
CA GLY A 417 -24.59 32.31 7.95
C GLY A 417 -23.72 31.18 7.40
N GLN A 418 -24.11 29.93 7.66
CA GLN A 418 -23.36 28.77 7.18
C GLN A 418 -23.41 28.67 5.64
N PRO A 419 -22.26 28.55 4.95
CA PRO A 419 -22.22 28.36 3.51
C PRO A 419 -22.59 26.92 3.13
N GLN A 420 -23.14 26.74 1.93
CA GLN A 420 -23.34 25.42 1.32
C GLN A 420 -22.01 24.73 1.01
N PHE A 421 -21.01 25.53 0.62
CA PHE A 421 -19.75 25.03 0.06
C PHE A 421 -18.57 25.97 0.34
N LEU A 422 -17.39 25.41 0.64
CA LEU A 422 -16.12 26.14 0.66
C LEU A 422 -15.11 25.54 -0.32
N LEU A 423 -14.59 26.38 -1.21
CA LEU A 423 -13.46 26.05 -2.08
C LEU A 423 -12.15 26.44 -1.39
N CYS A 424 -11.36 25.44 -1.00
CA CYS A 424 -10.11 25.63 -0.28
C CYS A 424 -8.90 25.47 -1.19
N LEU A 425 -8.06 26.50 -1.29
CA LEU A 425 -6.81 26.46 -2.01
C LEU A 425 -5.66 26.18 -1.05
N LEU A 426 -4.93 25.11 -1.35
CA LEU A 426 -3.77 24.68 -0.58
C LEU A 426 -2.48 25.11 -1.29
N PRO A 427 -1.45 25.54 -0.54
CA PRO A 427 -0.19 25.99 -1.12
C PRO A 427 0.63 24.83 -1.72
N GLU A 428 0.38 23.60 -1.26
CA GLU A 428 1.12 22.40 -1.64
C GLU A 428 0.20 21.34 -2.23
N ARG A 429 0.62 20.73 -3.35
CA ARG A 429 -0.19 19.75 -4.10
C ARG A 429 -0.34 18.41 -3.41
N LYS A 430 0.67 17.95 -2.68
CA LYS A 430 0.72 16.59 -2.13
C LYS A 430 1.07 16.65 -0.66
N ASN A 431 0.27 15.98 0.16
CA ASN A 431 0.46 15.85 1.61
C ASN A 431 0.50 17.18 2.37
N SER A 432 -0.28 18.18 1.94
CA SER A 432 -0.42 19.43 2.68
C SER A 432 -0.88 19.13 4.11
N ALA A 433 -0.10 19.60 5.08
CA ALA A 433 -0.40 19.43 6.50
C ALA A 433 -1.69 20.15 6.93
N LEU A 434 -2.21 21.06 6.10
CA LEU A 434 -3.48 21.76 6.35
C LEU A 434 -4.71 20.89 6.00
N TYR A 435 -4.58 19.89 5.13
CA TYR A 435 -5.73 19.14 4.59
C TYR A 435 -6.52 18.41 5.69
N GLY A 436 -5.83 17.71 6.59
CA GLY A 436 -6.48 16.97 7.69
C GLY A 436 -7.25 17.88 8.64
N PRO A 437 -6.59 18.87 9.27
CA PRO A 437 -7.24 19.88 10.12
C PRO A 437 -8.42 20.57 9.44
N TRP A 438 -8.24 21.01 8.18
CA TRP A 438 -9.29 21.67 7.41
C TRP A 438 -10.51 20.76 7.23
N LYS A 439 -10.30 19.49 6.87
CA LYS A 439 -11.39 18.53 6.68
C LYS A 439 -12.08 18.17 7.99
N ARG A 440 -11.35 18.00 9.09
CA ARG A 440 -11.90 17.75 10.42
C ARG A 440 -12.82 18.89 10.85
N LYS A 441 -12.32 20.12 10.83
CA LYS A 441 -13.07 21.33 11.20
C LYS A 441 -14.38 21.43 10.39
N ASN A 442 -14.28 21.29 9.07
CA ASN A 442 -15.45 21.37 8.20
C ASN A 442 -16.45 20.22 8.39
N LEU A 443 -16.02 18.96 8.42
CA LEU A 443 -16.93 17.82 8.34
C LEU A 443 -17.45 17.33 9.70
N ALA A 444 -16.61 17.40 10.74
CA ALA A 444 -16.94 16.91 12.07
C ALA A 444 -17.47 18.01 13.01
N GLU A 445 -17.03 19.26 12.87
CA GLU A 445 -17.41 20.35 13.79
C GLU A 445 -18.52 21.24 13.22
N TYR A 446 -18.42 21.69 11.97
CA TYR A 446 -19.43 22.59 11.38
C TYR A 446 -20.42 21.89 10.45
N GLY A 447 -20.00 20.83 9.77
CA GLY A 447 -20.83 20.18 8.75
C GLY A 447 -20.91 20.96 7.43
N ILE A 448 -19.78 21.45 6.94
CA ILE A 448 -19.70 22.21 5.69
C ILE A 448 -19.04 21.35 4.60
N VAL A 449 -19.66 21.29 3.43
CA VAL A 449 -19.08 20.60 2.27
C VAL A 449 -17.88 21.38 1.75
N THR A 450 -16.76 20.70 1.49
CA THR A 450 -15.53 21.36 1.00
C THR A 450 -14.86 20.64 -0.15
N GLN A 451 -14.24 21.43 -1.02
CA GLN A 451 -13.36 20.95 -2.08
C GLN A 451 -12.00 21.64 -1.96
N CYS A 452 -10.94 20.84 -1.82
CA CYS A 452 -9.58 21.36 -1.81
C CYS A 452 -8.99 21.28 -3.22
N ILE A 453 -8.21 22.30 -3.62
CA ILE A 453 -7.42 22.32 -4.86
C ILE A 453 -6.02 22.86 -4.57
N ALA A 454 -5.04 22.50 -5.40
CA ALA A 454 -3.70 23.07 -5.38
C ALA A 454 -3.33 23.48 -6.82
N PRO A 455 -3.79 24.66 -7.26
CA PRO A 455 -3.72 25.06 -8.67
C PRO A 455 -2.28 25.32 -9.12
N THR A 456 -1.89 24.73 -10.24
CA THR A 456 -0.60 24.98 -10.93
C THR A 456 -0.84 25.17 -12.42
N ARG A 457 -1.47 24.17 -13.06
CA ARG A 457 -2.01 24.27 -14.42
C ARG A 457 -3.50 23.95 -14.39
N VAL A 458 -4.32 24.98 -14.43
CA VAL A 458 -5.78 24.88 -14.46
C VAL A 458 -6.23 24.94 -15.92
N ASN A 459 -7.03 23.97 -16.35
CA ASN A 459 -7.65 23.92 -17.66
C ASN A 459 -9.09 23.38 -17.53
N ASP A 460 -9.87 23.45 -18.60
CA ASP A 460 -11.28 23.05 -18.61
C ASP A 460 -11.49 21.60 -18.14
N GLN A 461 -10.59 20.68 -18.51
CA GLN A 461 -10.67 19.29 -18.07
C GLN A 461 -10.41 19.14 -16.57
N TYR A 462 -9.46 19.89 -16.02
CA TYR A 462 -9.18 19.93 -14.59
C TYR A 462 -10.40 20.49 -13.83
N LEU A 463 -10.95 21.62 -14.28
CA LEU A 463 -12.13 22.24 -13.67
C LEU A 463 -13.35 21.33 -13.77
N THR A 464 -13.58 20.68 -14.91
CA THR A 464 -14.64 19.67 -15.06
C THR A 464 -14.47 18.58 -14.00
N ASN A 465 -13.27 18.00 -13.84
CA ASN A 465 -13.02 16.96 -12.83
C ASN A 465 -13.16 17.44 -11.38
N VAL A 466 -13.00 18.74 -11.12
CA VAL A 466 -13.27 19.37 -9.82
C VAL A 466 -14.78 19.51 -9.62
N LEU A 467 -15.50 20.00 -10.63
CA LEU A 467 -16.96 20.16 -10.62
C LEU A 467 -17.70 18.82 -10.46
N LEU A 468 -17.21 17.74 -11.07
CA LEU A 468 -17.76 16.39 -10.85
C LEU A 468 -17.76 16.02 -9.35
N LYS A 469 -16.69 16.35 -8.63
CA LYS A 469 -16.59 16.11 -7.18
C LYS A 469 -17.51 17.02 -6.38
N ILE A 470 -17.54 18.31 -6.73
CA ILE A 470 -18.39 19.30 -6.05
C ILE A 470 -19.87 18.90 -6.19
N ASN A 471 -20.32 18.59 -7.41
CA ASN A 471 -21.69 18.18 -7.67
C ASN A 471 -22.08 16.93 -6.86
N ALA A 472 -21.23 15.89 -6.85
CA ALA A 472 -21.49 14.68 -6.07
C ALA A 472 -21.57 14.94 -4.55
N LYS A 473 -20.68 15.80 -4.03
CA LYS A 473 -20.70 16.17 -2.59
C LYS A 473 -21.92 16.97 -2.18
N LEU A 474 -22.42 17.81 -3.07
CA LEU A 474 -23.62 18.63 -2.84
C LEU A 474 -24.92 17.87 -3.17
N GLY A 475 -24.85 16.55 -3.38
CA GLY A 475 -26.01 15.69 -3.58
C GLY A 475 -26.53 15.61 -5.03
N GLY A 476 -25.76 16.11 -6.00
CA GLY A 476 -26.01 15.95 -7.43
C GLY A 476 -25.61 14.57 -7.97
N LEU A 477 -25.89 14.36 -9.26
CA LEU A 477 -25.44 13.19 -10.02
C LEU A 477 -24.82 13.63 -11.34
N ASN A 478 -23.67 13.08 -11.68
CA ASN A 478 -22.95 13.43 -12.88
C ASN A 478 -23.44 12.64 -14.09
N SER A 479 -23.52 11.32 -13.93
CA SER A 479 -24.03 10.36 -14.91
C SER A 479 -24.77 9.23 -14.20
N LEU A 480 -25.68 8.58 -14.92
CA LEU A 480 -26.38 7.37 -14.51
C LEU A 480 -26.22 6.30 -15.59
N LEU A 481 -26.42 5.03 -15.24
CA LEU A 481 -26.59 4.00 -16.27
C LEU A 481 -27.98 4.16 -16.91
N ALA A 482 -28.13 3.84 -18.20
CA ALA A 482 -29.45 3.85 -18.85
C ALA A 482 -30.41 2.83 -18.21
N VAL A 483 -29.88 1.68 -17.78
CA VAL A 483 -30.63 0.65 -17.03
C VAL A 483 -30.99 1.10 -15.62
N GLU A 484 -30.15 1.92 -14.98
CA GLU A 484 -30.44 2.54 -13.68
C GLU A 484 -31.51 3.63 -13.79
N TYR A 485 -31.51 4.39 -14.89
CA TYR A 485 -32.53 5.42 -15.16
C TYR A 485 -33.92 4.84 -15.46
N SER A 486 -33.99 3.60 -15.98
CA SER A 486 -35.23 2.89 -16.34
C SER A 486 -35.62 1.79 -15.34
N PRO A 487 -35.19 1.89 -14.07
CA PRO A 487 -35.21 0.82 -13.06
C PRO A 487 -35.15 -0.63 -13.56
N SER A 488 -34.22 -0.96 -14.44
CA SER A 488 -34.18 -2.24 -15.17
C SER A 488 -32.91 -3.07 -14.91
N ILE A 489 -32.17 -2.79 -13.83
CA ILE A 489 -31.01 -3.61 -13.47
C ILE A 489 -31.50 -5.00 -13.04
N PRO A 490 -31.04 -6.08 -13.70
CA PRO A 490 -31.42 -7.44 -13.33
C PRO A 490 -31.21 -7.70 -11.85
N VAL A 491 -32.19 -8.35 -11.22
CA VAL A 491 -32.22 -8.69 -9.78
C VAL A 491 -32.31 -7.46 -8.86
N VAL A 492 -31.36 -6.52 -8.94
CA VAL A 492 -31.20 -5.36 -8.06
C VAL A 492 -32.38 -4.39 -8.11
N SER A 493 -32.99 -4.17 -9.28
CA SER A 493 -34.16 -3.28 -9.39
C SER A 493 -35.49 -3.97 -9.07
N LYS A 494 -35.51 -5.30 -8.88
CA LYS A 494 -36.75 -6.07 -8.65
C LYS A 494 -37.18 -6.11 -7.19
N ALA A 495 -36.24 -5.97 -6.26
CA ALA A 495 -36.50 -5.93 -4.82
C ALA A 495 -35.59 -4.88 -4.15
N PRO A 496 -36.03 -4.26 -3.03
CA PRO A 496 -35.22 -3.35 -2.24
C PRO A 496 -33.84 -3.93 -1.94
N THR A 497 -32.81 -3.37 -2.59
CA THR A 497 -31.44 -3.90 -2.55
C THR A 497 -30.47 -2.82 -2.10
N ILE A 498 -29.68 -3.12 -1.06
CA ILE A 498 -28.57 -2.29 -0.61
C ILE A 498 -27.24 -2.92 -1.08
N ILE A 499 -26.36 -2.10 -1.64
CA ILE A 499 -25.03 -2.51 -2.11
C ILE A 499 -23.98 -1.89 -1.19
N LEU A 500 -23.18 -2.74 -0.56
CA LEU A 500 -22.14 -2.37 0.38
C LEU A 500 -20.74 -2.48 -0.25
N GLY A 501 -19.85 -1.55 0.12
CA GLY A 501 -18.42 -1.65 -0.14
C GLY A 501 -17.62 -1.53 1.15
N MET A 502 -16.70 -2.45 1.39
CA MET A 502 -15.95 -2.57 2.63
C MET A 502 -14.45 -2.60 2.35
N ASP A 503 -13.69 -1.74 3.02
CA ASP A 503 -12.22 -1.67 2.94
C ASP A 503 -11.62 -1.37 4.32
N VAL A 504 -10.43 -1.90 4.59
CA VAL A 504 -9.63 -1.58 5.77
C VAL A 504 -8.27 -1.03 5.34
N SER A 505 -7.97 0.18 5.79
CA SER A 505 -6.70 0.86 5.52
C SER A 505 -5.76 0.79 6.71
N HIS A 506 -4.54 0.31 6.51
CA HIS A 506 -3.49 0.27 7.53
C HIS A 506 -2.48 1.42 7.41
N GLY A 507 -1.73 1.67 8.48
CA GLY A 507 -0.58 2.58 8.49
C GLY A 507 0.51 2.20 7.47
N SER A 508 1.34 3.18 7.09
CA SER A 508 2.42 2.94 6.12
C SER A 508 3.46 1.94 6.66
N PRO A 509 4.17 1.20 5.79
CA PRO A 509 5.22 0.28 6.22
C PRO A 509 6.22 0.94 7.16
N GLY A 510 6.43 0.33 8.34
CA GLY A 510 7.29 0.86 9.40
C GLY A 510 6.56 1.66 10.49
N GLN A 511 5.26 1.93 10.34
CA GLN A 511 4.40 2.49 11.39
C GLN A 511 3.53 1.37 11.98
N SER A 512 4.07 0.61 12.93
CA SER A 512 3.37 -0.55 13.52
C SER A 512 2.19 -0.19 14.41
N ASP A 513 2.21 1.03 14.95
CA ASP A 513 1.36 1.41 16.09
C ASP A 513 0.17 2.27 15.64
N VAL A 514 0.11 2.63 14.35
CA VAL A 514 -0.99 3.42 13.78
C VAL A 514 -2.23 2.53 13.64
N PRO A 515 -3.39 2.94 14.19
CA PRO A 515 -4.65 2.22 14.06
C PRO A 515 -5.03 1.92 12.61
N SER A 516 -5.75 0.82 12.40
CA SER A 516 -6.39 0.55 11.10
C SER A 516 -7.71 1.31 11.03
N ILE A 517 -8.14 1.63 9.82
CA ILE A 517 -9.37 2.39 9.57
C ILE A 517 -10.28 1.54 8.69
N ALA A 518 -11.39 1.09 9.26
CA ALA A 518 -12.46 0.43 8.54
C ALA A 518 -13.42 1.45 7.97
N ALA A 519 -13.77 1.29 6.70
CA ALA A 519 -14.83 2.06 6.06
C ALA A 519 -15.82 1.12 5.38
N VAL A 520 -17.10 1.38 5.63
CA VAL A 520 -18.20 0.73 4.90
C VAL A 520 -19.03 1.80 4.24
N VAL A 521 -19.30 1.61 2.95
CA VAL A 521 -20.20 2.45 2.18
C VAL A 521 -21.46 1.69 1.82
N SER A 522 -22.59 2.38 1.76
CA SER A 522 -23.86 1.81 1.31
C SER A 522 -24.46 2.62 0.17
N SER A 523 -25.08 1.94 -0.80
CA SER A 523 -25.94 2.59 -1.78
C SER A 523 -27.16 3.21 -1.11
N ARG A 524 -27.74 4.22 -1.75
CA ARG A 524 -28.90 4.96 -1.24
C ARG A 524 -29.87 5.27 -2.36
N GLN A 525 -31.11 5.59 -1.98
CA GLN A 525 -32.17 5.97 -2.93
C GLN A 525 -32.44 4.85 -3.94
N TRP A 526 -32.64 3.63 -3.44
CA TRP A 526 -33.00 2.48 -4.28
C TRP A 526 -34.22 2.86 -5.17
N PRO A 527 -34.21 2.50 -6.47
CA PRO A 527 -33.32 1.53 -7.15
C PRO A 527 -32.00 2.10 -7.71
N LEU A 528 -31.57 3.30 -7.30
CA LEU A 528 -30.28 3.85 -7.75
C LEU A 528 -29.09 3.11 -7.13
N ILE A 529 -28.03 2.95 -7.94
CA ILE A 529 -26.72 2.39 -7.56
C ILE A 529 -25.58 3.41 -7.69
N SER A 530 -25.88 4.65 -8.08
CA SER A 530 -24.89 5.72 -8.29
C SER A 530 -24.67 6.64 -7.09
N ARG A 531 -25.43 6.48 -6.00
CA ARG A 531 -25.36 7.32 -4.78
C ARG A 531 -24.96 6.50 -3.57
N TYR A 532 -24.03 7.03 -2.78
CA TYR A 532 -23.49 6.34 -1.63
C TYR A 532 -23.34 7.23 -0.40
N ARG A 533 -23.42 6.61 0.79
CA ARG A 533 -22.95 7.16 2.07
C ARG A 533 -21.80 6.31 2.58
N ALA A 534 -20.97 6.87 3.46
CA ALA A 534 -19.91 6.14 4.14
C ALA A 534 -20.04 6.27 5.65
N SER A 535 -19.73 5.21 6.38
CA SER A 535 -19.44 5.23 7.81
C SER A 535 -18.06 4.61 8.05
N VAL A 536 -17.31 5.20 8.98
CA VAL A 536 -15.88 4.90 9.18
C VAL A 536 -15.61 4.75 10.67
N ARG A 537 -14.78 3.77 11.03
CA ARG A 537 -14.34 3.49 12.41
C ARG A 537 -12.85 3.18 12.45
N THR A 538 -12.26 3.41 13.61
CA THR A 538 -10.91 2.96 13.93
C THR A 538 -10.96 1.62 14.62
N GLN A 539 -9.95 0.81 14.36
CA GLN A 539 -9.75 -0.48 14.99
C GLN A 539 -8.25 -0.72 15.25
N SER A 540 -7.96 -1.80 15.95
CA SER A 540 -6.58 -2.13 16.35
C SER A 540 -5.62 -2.19 15.15
N PRO A 541 -4.35 -1.80 15.32
CA PRO A 541 -3.37 -1.82 14.24
C PRO A 541 -3.25 -3.20 13.57
N LYS A 542 -3.26 -3.20 12.23
CA LYS A 542 -3.12 -4.39 11.37
C LYS A 542 -4.20 -5.48 11.53
N VAL A 543 -5.32 -5.16 12.16
CA VAL A 543 -6.51 -6.03 12.11
C VAL A 543 -7.22 -5.79 10.79
N GLU A 544 -7.42 -6.87 10.03
CA GLU A 544 -8.08 -6.83 8.72
C GLU A 544 -9.59 -6.99 8.84
N MET A 545 -10.10 -7.87 9.72
CA MET A 545 -11.54 -8.04 9.91
C MET A 545 -12.17 -6.83 10.58
N ILE A 546 -13.31 -6.36 10.07
CA ILE A 546 -14.03 -5.23 10.66
C ILE A 546 -14.76 -5.70 11.91
N ASP A 547 -14.38 -5.14 13.05
CA ASP A 547 -14.87 -5.48 14.40
C ASP A 547 -16.03 -4.58 14.88
N SER A 548 -16.39 -3.58 14.07
CA SER A 548 -17.36 -2.53 14.41
C SER A 548 -18.55 -2.49 13.46
N LEU A 549 -18.83 -3.60 12.75
CA LEU A 549 -20.03 -3.71 11.91
C LEU A 549 -21.30 -3.70 12.76
N TYR A 550 -21.27 -4.41 13.88
CA TYR A 550 -22.28 -4.41 14.93
C TYR A 550 -21.61 -4.18 16.28
N LYS A 551 -22.17 -3.27 17.10
CA LYS A 551 -21.62 -2.95 18.42
C LYS A 551 -22.76 -2.58 19.37
N ARG A 552 -23.32 -3.59 20.02
CA ARG A 552 -24.35 -3.41 21.05
C ARG A 552 -23.83 -2.55 22.20
N ILE A 553 -24.53 -1.46 22.50
CA ILE A 553 -24.30 -0.64 23.69
C ILE A 553 -25.29 -1.04 24.80
N SER A 554 -26.55 -1.24 24.44
CA SER A 554 -27.62 -1.60 25.37
C SER A 554 -28.66 -2.50 24.71
N GLU A 555 -29.75 -2.81 25.42
CA GLU A 555 -30.86 -3.58 24.86
C GLU A 555 -31.53 -2.89 23.67
N SER A 556 -31.50 -1.54 23.61
CA SER A 556 -32.16 -0.73 22.58
C SER A 556 -31.21 0.10 21.72
N GLU A 557 -29.90 0.06 22.00
CA GLU A 557 -28.90 0.84 21.30
C GLU A 557 -27.76 -0.01 20.71
N ASP A 558 -27.54 0.16 19.40
CA ASP A 558 -26.39 -0.33 18.65
C ASP A 558 -25.59 0.87 18.12
N ASP A 559 -24.27 0.77 18.16
CA ASP A 559 -23.34 1.76 17.64
C ASP A 559 -22.46 1.25 16.48
N GLY A 560 -22.85 0.09 15.95
CA GLY A 560 -22.28 -0.50 14.75
C GLY A 560 -22.44 0.37 13.52
N ILE A 561 -21.50 0.22 12.61
CA ILE A 561 -21.53 0.82 11.28
C ILE A 561 -22.83 0.48 10.56
N MET A 562 -23.29 -0.78 10.65
CA MET A 562 -24.44 -1.25 9.90
C MET A 562 -25.73 -0.53 10.26
N ARG A 563 -25.98 -0.23 11.53
CA ARG A 563 -27.17 0.54 11.93
C ARG A 563 -27.23 1.89 11.24
N GLU A 564 -26.13 2.63 11.17
CA GLU A 564 -26.09 3.93 10.49
C GLU A 564 -26.46 3.80 9.01
N LEU A 565 -25.96 2.77 8.33
CA LEU A 565 -26.18 2.54 6.90
C LEU A 565 -27.60 2.03 6.59
N LEU A 566 -28.15 1.14 7.44
CA LEU A 566 -29.48 0.56 7.26
C LEU A 566 -30.59 1.59 7.53
N LEU A 567 -30.45 2.43 8.58
CA LEU A 567 -31.38 3.53 8.84
C LEU A 567 -31.37 4.57 7.72
N ASP A 568 -30.18 4.86 7.20
CA ASP A 568 -30.00 5.77 6.08
C ASP A 568 -30.59 5.23 4.76
N PHE A 569 -30.45 3.94 4.51
CA PHE A 569 -31.11 3.28 3.38
C PHE A 569 -32.63 3.34 3.52
N TYR A 570 -33.17 2.97 4.69
CA TYR A 570 -34.61 2.99 4.95
C TYR A 570 -35.21 4.38 4.70
N THR A 571 -34.59 5.43 5.27
CA THR A 571 -35.07 6.80 5.10
C THR A 571 -34.92 7.33 3.67
N SER A 572 -33.90 6.90 2.93
CA SER A 572 -33.64 7.37 1.56
C SER A 572 -34.35 6.57 0.47
N SER A 573 -34.85 5.37 0.78
CA SER A 573 -35.41 4.41 -0.18
C SER A 573 -36.87 4.08 0.12
N GLY A 574 -37.69 5.13 0.28
CA GLY A 574 -39.14 4.97 0.41
C GLY A 574 -39.62 4.27 1.69
N LYS A 575 -38.82 4.28 2.77
CA LYS A 575 -39.13 3.56 4.03
C LYS A 575 -39.29 2.06 3.83
N GLN A 576 -38.48 1.48 2.95
CA GLN A 576 -38.39 0.03 2.74
C GLN A 576 -37.09 -0.50 3.38
N LYS A 577 -37.20 -1.64 4.06
CA LYS A 577 -36.03 -2.39 4.51
C LYS A 577 -35.46 -3.13 3.30
N PRO A 578 -34.12 -3.27 3.18
CA PRO A 578 -33.56 -4.08 2.11
C PRO A 578 -33.99 -5.55 2.27
N ASP A 579 -34.52 -6.13 1.20
CA ASP A 579 -34.76 -7.57 1.07
C ASP A 579 -33.49 -8.30 0.64
N GLN A 580 -32.53 -7.56 0.07
CA GLN A 580 -31.26 -8.06 -0.44
C GLN A 580 -30.10 -7.16 -0.01
N ILE A 581 -29.00 -7.77 0.45
CA ILE A 581 -27.75 -7.09 0.84
C ILE A 581 -26.60 -7.68 0.02
N ILE A 582 -26.06 -6.89 -0.91
CA ILE A 582 -24.90 -7.28 -1.74
C ILE A 582 -23.64 -6.64 -1.17
N ILE A 583 -22.65 -7.44 -0.82
CA ILE A 583 -21.45 -7.02 -0.09
C ILE A 583 -20.22 -7.19 -0.97
N PHE A 584 -19.50 -6.10 -1.22
CA PHE A 584 -18.17 -6.13 -1.84
C PHE A 584 -17.08 -5.83 -0.81
N ARG A 585 -16.19 -6.79 -0.57
CA ARG A 585 -15.09 -6.69 0.41
C ARG A 585 -13.73 -6.69 -0.29
N ASP A 586 -12.91 -5.66 -0.06
CA ASP A 586 -11.52 -5.55 -0.58
C ASP A 586 -10.52 -5.57 0.56
N GLY A 587 -9.35 -6.19 0.38
CA GLY A 587 -8.26 -6.23 1.37
C GLY A 587 -7.95 -7.61 1.94
N VAL A 588 -8.86 -8.58 1.79
CA VAL A 588 -8.71 -9.93 2.36
C VAL A 588 -8.02 -10.92 1.42
N SER A 589 -7.21 -11.81 1.99
CA SER A 589 -6.61 -12.95 1.30
C SER A 589 -7.50 -14.20 1.33
N GLU A 590 -7.24 -15.18 0.46
CA GLU A 590 -8.01 -16.44 0.39
C GLU A 590 -8.10 -17.16 1.75
N SER A 591 -7.01 -17.15 2.54
CA SER A 591 -7.00 -17.73 3.90
C SER A 591 -7.94 -17.06 4.90
N GLN A 592 -8.49 -15.89 4.57
CA GLN A 592 -9.39 -15.12 5.42
C GLN A 592 -10.85 -15.17 4.95
N PHE A 593 -11.18 -15.87 3.85
CA PHE A 593 -12.55 -15.91 3.32
C PHE A 593 -13.56 -16.44 4.34
N ASN A 594 -13.21 -17.50 5.08
CA ASN A 594 -14.07 -18.02 6.14
C ASN A 594 -14.23 -17.03 7.31
N GLN A 595 -13.25 -16.17 7.58
CA GLN A 595 -13.38 -15.14 8.61
C GLN A 595 -14.36 -14.06 8.18
N VAL A 596 -14.41 -13.70 6.89
CA VAL A 596 -15.42 -12.76 6.38
C VAL A 596 -16.83 -13.31 6.59
N LEU A 597 -17.06 -14.60 6.27
CA LEU A 597 -18.36 -15.23 6.49
C LEU A 597 -18.71 -15.38 7.97
N ASN A 598 -17.80 -15.91 8.80
CA ASN A 598 -18.10 -16.26 10.19
C ASN A 598 -17.95 -15.10 11.18
N ILE A 599 -17.49 -13.91 10.73
CA ILE A 599 -17.26 -12.76 11.61
C ILE A 599 -17.92 -11.52 11.05
N GLU A 600 -17.63 -11.15 9.80
CA GLU A 600 -18.16 -9.91 9.22
C GLU A 600 -19.64 -10.06 8.83
N LEU A 601 -20.00 -11.14 8.12
CA LEU A 601 -21.39 -11.40 7.74
C LEU A 601 -22.28 -11.66 8.97
N ASP A 602 -21.81 -12.45 9.94
CA ASP A 602 -22.54 -12.69 11.18
C ASP A 602 -22.86 -11.38 11.93
N GLN A 603 -21.91 -10.44 12.03
CA GLN A 603 -22.18 -9.13 12.60
C GLN A 603 -23.25 -8.35 11.82
N ILE A 604 -23.26 -8.43 10.49
CA ILE A 604 -24.27 -7.75 9.66
C ILE A 604 -25.66 -8.35 9.91
N ILE A 605 -25.75 -9.68 10.01
CA ILE A 605 -26.99 -10.39 10.35
C ILE A 605 -27.50 -9.95 11.72
N GLU A 606 -26.63 -9.88 12.73
CA GLU A 606 -27.01 -9.43 14.07
C GLU A 606 -27.47 -7.96 14.08
N ALA A 607 -26.87 -7.07 13.29
CA ALA A 607 -27.35 -5.70 13.13
C ALA A 607 -28.75 -5.62 12.49
N CYS A 608 -29.08 -6.50 11.54
CA CYS A 608 -30.43 -6.60 10.96
C CYS A 608 -31.45 -7.06 12.01
N LYS A 609 -31.16 -8.16 12.73
CA LYS A 609 -32.03 -8.70 13.79
C LYS A 609 -32.24 -7.73 14.94
N PHE A 610 -31.21 -6.96 15.29
CA PHE A 610 -31.31 -5.95 16.33
C PHE A 610 -32.31 -4.83 15.98
N LEU A 611 -32.42 -4.47 14.69
CA LEU A 611 -33.40 -3.47 14.22
C LEU A 611 -34.81 -4.05 14.06
N ASP A 612 -34.91 -5.34 13.72
CA ASP A 612 -36.16 -6.10 13.65
C ASP A 612 -35.85 -7.59 13.68
N GLU A 613 -36.29 -8.28 14.73
CA GLU A 613 -36.01 -9.70 14.99
C GLU A 613 -36.51 -10.61 13.86
N ASN A 614 -37.56 -10.21 13.14
CA ASN A 614 -38.14 -10.99 12.04
C ASN A 614 -37.51 -10.66 10.67
N TRP A 615 -36.58 -9.70 10.62
CA TRP A 615 -36.00 -9.27 9.36
C TRP A 615 -34.88 -10.20 8.91
N ASN A 616 -35.12 -10.91 7.80
CA ASN A 616 -34.20 -11.88 7.23
C ASN A 616 -33.91 -11.57 5.75
N PRO A 617 -33.03 -10.61 5.45
CA PRO A 617 -32.65 -10.29 4.08
C PRO A 617 -31.78 -11.41 3.47
N LYS A 618 -31.77 -11.49 2.14
CA LYS A 618 -30.86 -12.39 1.41
C LYS A 618 -29.50 -11.74 1.20
N PHE A 619 -28.43 -12.52 1.33
CA PHE A 619 -27.06 -12.03 1.22
C PHE A 619 -26.34 -12.50 -0.04
N VAL A 620 -25.51 -11.61 -0.59
CA VAL A 620 -24.48 -11.94 -1.58
C VAL A 620 -23.15 -11.38 -1.10
N VAL A 621 -22.13 -12.22 -0.94
CA VAL A 621 -20.80 -11.81 -0.42
C VAL A 621 -19.75 -12.03 -1.50
N ILE A 622 -19.08 -10.96 -1.91
CA ILE A 622 -18.13 -10.95 -3.01
C ILE A 622 -16.82 -10.31 -2.55
N ILE A 623 -15.73 -11.05 -2.60
CA ILE A 623 -14.39 -10.49 -2.38
C ILE A 623 -13.87 -9.91 -3.69
N ALA A 624 -13.39 -8.67 -3.66
CA ALA A 624 -12.73 -8.02 -4.80
C ALA A 624 -11.22 -7.88 -4.52
N GLN A 625 -10.40 -8.72 -5.14
CA GLN A 625 -8.95 -8.69 -4.99
C GLN A 625 -8.28 -8.02 -6.18
N LYS A 626 -7.72 -6.82 -5.95
CA LYS A 626 -6.88 -6.13 -6.94
C LYS A 626 -5.40 -6.44 -6.77
N ASN A 627 -4.95 -6.99 -5.65
CA ASN A 627 -3.53 -7.20 -5.38
C ASN A 627 -3.12 -8.67 -5.55
N HIS A 628 -3.05 -9.11 -6.80
CA HIS A 628 -2.60 -10.46 -7.18
C HIS A 628 -1.59 -10.45 -8.36
N HIS A 629 -1.07 -11.63 -8.68
CA HIS A 629 -0.01 -11.82 -9.67
C HIS A 629 -0.50 -12.19 -11.07
N THR A 630 -1.76 -12.60 -11.25
CA THR A 630 -2.35 -12.90 -12.57
C THR A 630 -2.35 -11.66 -13.50
N LYS A 631 -2.00 -11.86 -14.77
CA LYS A 631 -2.05 -10.87 -15.87
C LYS A 631 -2.58 -11.55 -17.12
N PHE A 632 -3.28 -10.78 -17.96
CA PHE A 632 -3.80 -11.25 -19.24
C PHE A 632 -3.22 -10.45 -20.39
N PHE A 633 -2.99 -11.14 -21.49
CA PHE A 633 -2.35 -10.61 -22.69
C PHE A 633 -3.15 -11.11 -23.91
N GLN A 634 -3.21 -10.31 -24.98
CA GLN A 634 -3.92 -10.67 -26.22
C GLN A 634 -2.94 -10.64 -27.40
N PRO A 635 -2.03 -11.61 -27.55
CA PRO A 635 -1.14 -11.66 -28.70
C PRO A 635 -1.93 -11.82 -30.02
N PRO A 636 -1.48 -11.23 -31.14
CA PRO A 636 -0.26 -10.45 -31.32
C PRO A 636 -0.38 -8.97 -30.91
N SER A 637 -1.50 -8.54 -30.34
CA SER A 637 -1.72 -7.13 -29.97
C SER A 637 -0.64 -6.61 -29.01
N PRO A 638 -0.08 -5.41 -29.26
CA PRO A 638 0.82 -4.75 -28.31
C PRO A 638 0.09 -4.14 -27.11
N ASP A 639 -1.23 -4.00 -27.22
CA ASP A 639 -2.07 -3.34 -26.25
C ASP A 639 -2.55 -4.30 -25.15
N ASN A 640 -3.10 -3.70 -24.09
CA ASN A 640 -3.77 -4.46 -23.04
C ASN A 640 -5.05 -5.11 -23.58
N VAL A 641 -5.51 -6.15 -22.89
CA VAL A 641 -6.86 -6.71 -23.13
C VAL A 641 -7.92 -5.60 -23.06
N PRO A 642 -8.96 -5.66 -23.90
CA PRO A 642 -9.97 -4.61 -23.98
C PRO A 642 -10.75 -4.47 -22.66
N PRO A 643 -11.21 -3.26 -22.33
CA PRO A 643 -12.08 -3.05 -21.16
C PRO A 643 -13.35 -3.89 -21.28
N GLY A 644 -13.76 -4.52 -20.19
CA GLY A 644 -14.86 -5.50 -20.15
C GLY A 644 -14.41 -6.94 -20.35
N THR A 645 -13.11 -7.22 -20.51
CA THR A 645 -12.63 -8.60 -20.61
C THR A 645 -12.90 -9.35 -19.30
N ILE A 646 -13.63 -10.46 -19.39
CA ILE A 646 -13.91 -11.42 -18.33
C ILE A 646 -13.26 -12.76 -18.64
N ILE A 647 -12.68 -13.36 -17.60
CA ILE A 647 -12.15 -14.71 -17.63
C ILE A 647 -12.63 -15.44 -16.37
N ASP A 648 -13.47 -16.43 -16.58
CA ASP A 648 -14.10 -17.28 -15.56
C ASP A 648 -13.81 -18.78 -15.81
N ASN A 649 -12.83 -19.08 -16.68
CA ASN A 649 -12.42 -20.43 -17.05
C ASN A 649 -10.92 -20.66 -16.86
N LYS A 650 -10.52 -21.94 -16.78
CA LYS A 650 -9.14 -22.48 -16.80
C LYS A 650 -8.20 -22.02 -15.69
N VAL A 651 -8.05 -20.72 -15.47
CA VAL A 651 -7.20 -20.11 -14.44
C VAL A 651 -7.96 -19.76 -13.16
N CYS A 652 -9.29 -19.87 -13.19
CA CYS A 652 -10.16 -19.75 -12.02
C CYS A 652 -10.10 -20.99 -11.13
N HIS A 653 -10.68 -20.86 -9.94
CA HIS A 653 -10.69 -21.90 -8.94
C HIS A 653 -11.47 -23.15 -9.43
N PRO A 654 -11.03 -24.38 -9.11
CA PRO A 654 -11.66 -25.61 -9.61
C PRO A 654 -13.15 -25.79 -9.26
N ARG A 655 -13.62 -25.18 -8.16
CA ARG A 655 -14.97 -25.34 -7.62
C ARG A 655 -15.70 -24.04 -7.30
N ASN A 656 -15.05 -23.15 -6.53
CA ASN A 656 -15.60 -21.86 -6.14
C ASN A 656 -16.02 -21.01 -7.36
N ASN A 657 -17.03 -20.17 -7.16
CA ASN A 657 -17.46 -19.21 -8.18
C ASN A 657 -16.55 -17.98 -8.14
N ASP A 658 -15.60 -17.92 -9.06
CA ASP A 658 -14.67 -16.79 -9.20
C ASP A 658 -14.42 -16.42 -10.65
N PHE A 659 -14.16 -15.13 -10.87
CA PHE A 659 -13.86 -14.61 -12.19
C PHE A 659 -12.94 -13.39 -12.12
N TYR A 660 -12.17 -13.19 -13.18
CA TYR A 660 -11.38 -11.99 -13.38
C TYR A 660 -12.12 -11.01 -14.29
N LEU A 661 -12.07 -9.72 -13.96
CA LEU A 661 -12.60 -8.65 -14.79
C LEU A 661 -11.57 -7.53 -15.00
N CYS A 662 -11.32 -7.18 -16.25
CA CYS A 662 -10.60 -5.98 -16.67
C CYS A 662 -11.61 -4.88 -17.06
N ALA A 663 -12.29 -4.24 -16.10
CA ALA A 663 -13.35 -3.26 -16.41
C ALA A 663 -12.86 -1.95 -17.07
N GLN A 664 -11.61 -1.57 -16.83
CA GLN A 664 -11.03 -0.28 -17.23
C GLN A 664 -10.03 -0.42 -18.39
N ALA A 665 -9.77 0.68 -19.11
CA ALA A 665 -8.63 0.74 -20.05
C ALA A 665 -7.29 0.90 -19.33
N GLY A 666 -6.40 -0.08 -19.56
CA GLY A 666 -4.99 -0.01 -19.14
C GLY A 666 -4.17 0.93 -20.02
N MET A 667 -4.22 2.23 -19.71
CA MET A 667 -3.48 3.27 -20.42
C MET A 667 -1.95 3.15 -20.30
N ILE A 668 -1.50 2.63 -19.16
CA ILE A 668 -0.10 2.71 -18.74
C ILE A 668 0.29 1.35 -18.16
N GLY A 669 1.37 0.79 -18.69
CA GLY A 669 1.87 -0.51 -18.28
C GLY A 669 0.93 -1.65 -18.67
N THR A 670 0.96 -2.74 -17.90
CA THR A 670 0.09 -3.90 -18.09
C THR A 670 -1.12 -3.81 -17.15
N THR A 671 -2.33 -3.98 -17.68
CA THR A 671 -3.57 -3.96 -16.91
C THR A 671 -3.53 -5.03 -15.84
N ARG A 672 -3.95 -4.65 -14.63
CA ARG A 672 -4.23 -5.62 -13.59
C ARG A 672 -5.74 -5.87 -13.57
N PRO A 673 -6.22 -7.09 -13.86
CA PRO A 673 -7.62 -7.44 -13.64
C PRO A 673 -7.93 -7.37 -12.15
N THR A 674 -9.20 -7.25 -11.80
CA THR A 674 -9.67 -7.52 -10.44
C THR A 674 -10.22 -8.94 -10.42
N HIS A 675 -9.82 -9.72 -9.41
CA HIS A 675 -10.31 -11.07 -9.18
C HIS A 675 -11.48 -11.01 -8.19
N TYR A 676 -12.65 -11.46 -8.63
CA TYR A 676 -13.86 -11.51 -7.81
C TYR A 676 -14.12 -12.94 -7.38
N HIS A 677 -14.33 -13.14 -6.07
CA HIS A 677 -14.73 -14.43 -5.51
C HIS A 677 -16.10 -14.29 -4.87
N VAL A 678 -17.08 -15.07 -5.33
CA VAL A 678 -18.41 -15.14 -4.75
C VAL A 678 -18.38 -16.19 -3.63
N LEU A 679 -18.43 -15.73 -2.38
CA LEU A 679 -18.39 -16.59 -1.20
C LEU A 679 -19.78 -17.09 -0.81
N LEU A 680 -20.81 -16.26 -1.03
CA LEU A 680 -22.20 -16.55 -0.72
C LEU A 680 -23.10 -15.87 -1.75
N ASP A 681 -24.17 -16.56 -2.17
CA ASP A 681 -25.24 -15.99 -3.00
C ASP A 681 -26.58 -16.67 -2.68
N GLU A 682 -27.36 -16.06 -1.79
CA GLU A 682 -28.72 -16.50 -1.42
C GLU A 682 -29.80 -15.91 -2.34
N VAL A 683 -29.42 -14.91 -3.15
CA VAL A 683 -30.32 -14.25 -4.10
C VAL A 683 -30.51 -15.12 -5.35
N GLY A 684 -29.46 -15.85 -5.76
CA GLY A 684 -29.46 -16.77 -6.89
C GLY A 684 -29.16 -16.07 -8.20
N PHE A 685 -28.09 -15.26 -8.24
CA PHE A 685 -27.62 -14.63 -9.46
C PHE A 685 -27.15 -15.69 -10.47
N SER A 686 -27.48 -15.47 -11.74
CA SER A 686 -26.73 -16.13 -12.82
C SER A 686 -25.32 -15.53 -12.89
N ALA A 687 -24.36 -16.29 -13.41
CA ALA A 687 -23.00 -15.79 -13.60
C ALA A 687 -22.98 -14.53 -14.48
N ASP A 688 -23.78 -14.50 -15.55
CA ASP A 688 -23.85 -13.36 -16.47
C ASP A 688 -24.46 -12.12 -15.81
N ASP A 689 -25.57 -12.27 -15.07
CA ASP A 689 -26.20 -11.14 -14.36
C ASP A 689 -25.23 -10.52 -13.33
N LEU A 690 -24.51 -11.36 -12.58
CA LEU A 690 -23.56 -10.89 -11.58
C LEU A 690 -22.37 -10.19 -12.22
N GLN A 691 -21.81 -10.78 -13.27
CA GLN A 691 -20.69 -10.21 -14.01
C GLN A 691 -21.05 -8.87 -14.66
N GLU A 692 -22.26 -8.76 -15.24
CA GLU A 692 -22.78 -7.51 -15.80
C GLU A 692 -23.02 -6.45 -14.72
N LEU A 693 -23.55 -6.83 -13.54
CA LEU A 693 -23.70 -5.93 -12.41
C LEU A 693 -22.34 -5.39 -11.93
N VAL A 694 -21.36 -6.28 -11.76
CA VAL A 694 -20.00 -5.91 -11.33
C VAL A 694 -19.34 -4.98 -12.35
N HIS A 695 -19.47 -5.26 -13.64
CA HIS A 695 -19.00 -4.35 -14.70
C HIS A 695 -19.72 -3.02 -14.64
N SER A 696 -21.05 -3.00 -14.48
CA SER A 696 -21.86 -1.79 -14.37
C SER A 696 -21.44 -0.91 -13.20
N LEU A 697 -21.16 -1.51 -12.04
CA LEU A 697 -20.65 -0.81 -10.86
C LEU A 697 -19.27 -0.16 -11.08
N SER A 698 -18.50 -0.59 -12.08
CA SER A 698 -17.26 0.11 -12.47
C SER A 698 -17.50 1.42 -13.24
N TYR A 699 -18.72 1.72 -13.66
CA TYR A 699 -19.08 2.92 -14.44
C TYR A 699 -19.83 3.98 -13.62
N VAL A 700 -20.29 3.65 -12.41
CA VAL A 700 -21.05 4.57 -11.53
C VAL A 700 -20.18 5.42 -10.60
N TYR A 701 -18.87 5.48 -10.87
CA TYR A 701 -17.92 6.26 -10.11
C TYR A 701 -17.99 7.75 -10.45
N GLN A 702 -18.67 8.53 -9.61
CA GLN A 702 -19.05 9.92 -9.86
C GLN A 702 -17.86 10.89 -9.96
N ARG A 703 -16.63 10.49 -9.59
CA ARG A 703 -15.47 11.41 -9.52
C ARG A 703 -14.70 11.56 -10.83
N SER A 704 -14.96 10.71 -11.82
CA SER A 704 -14.23 10.70 -13.10
C SER A 704 -15.08 10.17 -14.24
N THR A 705 -14.66 10.46 -15.47
CA THR A 705 -15.32 9.97 -16.70
C THR A 705 -14.64 8.74 -17.29
N THR A 706 -14.23 7.82 -16.42
CA THR A 706 -13.54 6.58 -16.79
C THR A 706 -14.03 5.44 -15.92
N ALA A 707 -14.18 4.26 -16.52
CA ALA A 707 -14.41 3.03 -15.78
C ALA A 707 -13.23 2.76 -14.85
N ILE A 708 -13.53 2.27 -13.65
CA ILE A 708 -12.55 1.95 -12.60
C ILE A 708 -12.33 0.43 -12.51
N SER A 709 -11.13 0.03 -12.09
CA SER A 709 -10.72 -1.38 -12.04
C SER A 709 -11.57 -2.26 -11.15
N VAL A 710 -12.11 -1.66 -10.09
CA VAL A 710 -12.87 -2.32 -9.03
C VAL A 710 -14.18 -1.57 -8.88
N VAL A 711 -15.21 -2.22 -8.35
CA VAL A 711 -16.55 -1.63 -8.21
C VAL A 711 -16.51 -0.29 -7.44
N ALA A 712 -17.37 0.66 -7.83
CA ALA A 712 -17.49 1.96 -7.17
C ALA A 712 -17.62 1.90 -5.64
N PRO A 713 -18.45 1.03 -5.03
CA PRO A 713 -18.57 0.96 -3.56
C PRO A 713 -17.22 0.72 -2.86
N VAL A 714 -16.42 -0.23 -3.30
CA VAL A 714 -15.07 -0.47 -2.74
C VAL A 714 -14.16 0.75 -2.92
N CYS A 715 -14.17 1.35 -4.12
CA CYS A 715 -13.40 2.58 -4.37
C CYS A 715 -13.82 3.72 -3.43
N TYR A 716 -15.10 3.85 -3.09
CA TYR A 716 -15.58 4.85 -2.15
C TYR A 716 -15.20 4.54 -0.71
N ALA A 717 -15.23 3.28 -0.29
CA ALA A 717 -14.75 2.85 1.03
C ALA A 717 -13.28 3.23 1.23
N HIS A 718 -12.43 2.95 0.24
CA HIS A 718 -11.03 3.32 0.27
C HIS A 718 -10.81 4.85 0.41
N LEU A 719 -11.62 5.65 -0.28
CA LEU A 719 -11.55 7.11 -0.19
C LEU A 719 -12.01 7.63 1.16
N ALA A 720 -13.09 7.06 1.70
CA ALA A 720 -13.60 7.41 3.01
C ALA A 720 -12.57 7.10 4.10
N ALA A 721 -11.99 5.89 4.09
CA ALA A 721 -10.92 5.50 5.01
C ALA A 721 -9.70 6.43 4.89
N THR A 722 -9.24 6.68 3.66
CA THR A 722 -8.08 7.56 3.40
C THR A 722 -8.31 9.00 3.89
N GLN A 723 -9.50 9.55 3.68
CA GLN A 723 -9.85 10.91 4.07
C GLN A 723 -10.01 11.04 5.58
N MET A 724 -10.77 10.16 6.21
CA MET A 724 -10.97 10.17 7.67
C MET A 724 -9.67 9.85 8.41
N GLY A 725 -8.79 9.02 7.84
CA GLY A 725 -7.45 8.79 8.39
C GLY A 725 -6.53 9.99 8.40
N GLN A 726 -6.84 11.06 7.65
CA GLN A 726 -6.12 12.32 7.80
C GLN A 726 -6.50 13.05 9.08
N PHE A 727 -7.56 12.66 9.81
CA PHE A 727 -7.92 13.31 11.07
C PHE A 727 -6.93 12.92 12.19
N MET A 728 -6.44 11.67 12.15
CA MET A 728 -5.59 11.10 13.21
C MET A 728 -4.10 11.43 13.07
N LYS A 729 -3.59 11.60 11.84
CA LYS A 729 -2.16 11.87 11.59
C LYS A 729 -1.60 13.10 12.31
N PHE A 730 -2.46 13.94 12.86
CA PHE A 730 -2.11 15.17 13.54
C PHE A 730 -2.20 15.07 15.06
N GLU A 731 -2.95 14.11 15.62
CA GLU A 731 -2.99 13.88 17.07
C GLU A 731 -1.68 13.23 17.56
N ASP A 732 -1.03 12.40 16.73
CA ASP A 732 0.31 11.86 17.05
C ASP A 732 1.45 12.89 16.96
N ALA A 733 1.18 14.10 16.44
CA ALA A 733 2.17 15.17 16.37
C ALA A 733 2.19 16.08 17.61
N SER A 734 1.17 15.98 18.49
CA SER A 734 1.21 16.57 19.84
C SER A 734 1.90 15.59 20.80
N GLU A 735 3.19 15.84 21.00
CA GLU A 735 4.06 15.50 22.15
C GLU A 735 3.93 14.12 22.87
N THR A 736 5.11 13.48 23.02
CA THR A 736 5.44 12.35 23.94
C THR A 736 5.22 10.90 23.48
N SER A 737 5.84 10.49 22.37
CA SER A 737 6.33 9.09 22.29
C SER A 737 7.67 8.99 23.05
N SER A 738 7.61 9.09 24.38
CA SER A 738 8.75 8.77 25.24
C SER A 738 9.05 7.27 25.09
N SER A 739 10.28 6.97 24.72
CA SER A 739 10.82 5.62 24.78
C SER A 739 10.89 5.19 26.25
N HIS A 740 9.94 4.38 26.71
CA HIS A 740 10.12 3.59 27.93
C HIS A 740 10.11 2.11 27.58
N GLY A 741 11.32 1.55 27.57
CA GLY A 741 11.51 0.12 27.71
C GLY A 741 11.16 -0.25 29.15
N GLY A 742 10.13 -1.06 29.32
CA GLY A 742 9.73 -1.66 30.57
C GLY A 742 8.68 -2.73 30.29
N VAL A 743 9.07 -3.99 30.45
CA VAL A 743 8.14 -5.13 30.42
C VAL A 743 7.38 -5.12 31.74
N THR A 744 6.08 -4.78 31.73
CA THR A 744 5.03 -5.33 32.62
C THR A 744 3.63 -4.72 32.35
N SER A 745 2.61 -5.58 32.47
CA SER A 745 1.14 -5.41 32.41
C SER A 745 0.48 -5.26 31.02
N ALA A 746 -0.25 -6.32 30.67
CA ALA A 746 -1.09 -6.44 29.48
C ALA A 746 -2.42 -5.70 29.70
N GLY A 747 -2.55 -4.53 29.08
CA GLY A 747 -3.82 -3.88 28.79
C GLY A 747 -3.79 -3.43 27.33
N ALA A 748 -4.87 -3.62 26.59
CA ALA A 748 -4.95 -3.11 25.22
C ALA A 748 -4.84 -1.58 25.26
N VAL A 749 -3.90 -1.00 24.51
CA VAL A 749 -3.79 0.45 24.35
C VAL A 749 -5.12 0.94 23.74
N PRO A 750 -5.82 1.92 24.35
CA PRO A 750 -7.10 2.38 23.85
C PRO A 750 -6.93 2.97 22.44
N VAL A 751 -7.67 2.42 21.48
CA VAL A 751 -7.65 2.90 20.09
C VAL A 751 -8.42 4.22 20.01
N PRO A 752 -7.79 5.34 19.60
CA PRO A 752 -8.50 6.61 19.48
C PRO A 752 -9.66 6.50 18.50
N GLN A 753 -10.84 6.96 18.90
CA GLN A 753 -12.05 6.93 18.08
C GLN A 753 -12.07 8.10 17.10
N LEU A 754 -12.48 7.85 15.86
CA LEU A 754 -12.67 8.92 14.88
C LEU A 754 -13.89 9.79 15.27
N PRO A 755 -13.81 11.12 15.11
CA PRO A 755 -14.97 11.96 15.33
C PRO A 755 -16.05 11.66 14.29
N ARG A 756 -17.31 11.64 14.73
CA ARG A 756 -18.44 11.48 13.81
C ARG A 756 -18.63 12.74 12.96
N LEU A 757 -19.13 12.52 11.76
CA LEU A 757 -19.52 13.62 10.88
C LEU A 757 -20.83 14.25 11.34
N LYS A 758 -20.97 15.56 11.13
CA LYS A 758 -22.24 16.26 11.36
C LYS A 758 -23.33 15.72 10.44
N GLU A 759 -24.57 15.75 10.91
CA GLU A 759 -25.74 15.17 10.24
C GLU A 759 -25.97 15.70 8.82
N ASN A 760 -25.75 17.00 8.61
CA ASN A 760 -25.86 17.67 7.32
C ASN A 760 -24.85 17.20 6.25
N VAL A 761 -23.73 16.57 6.64
CA VAL A 761 -22.72 16.05 5.70
C VAL A 761 -22.52 14.54 5.78
N SER A 762 -22.99 13.88 6.85
CA SER A 762 -22.83 12.43 7.06
C SER A 762 -23.52 11.61 5.96
N SER A 763 -24.61 12.13 5.42
CA SER A 763 -25.37 11.58 4.30
C SER A 763 -24.78 11.92 2.92
N SER A 764 -23.81 12.83 2.84
CA SER A 764 -23.22 13.28 1.58
C SER A 764 -22.11 12.34 1.09
N MET A 765 -21.76 12.43 -0.19
CA MET A 765 -20.56 11.79 -0.73
C MET A 765 -19.29 12.59 -0.38
N PHE A 766 -19.08 12.92 0.90
CA PHE A 766 -18.00 13.80 1.38
C PHE A 766 -16.57 13.34 0.99
N PHE A 767 -16.43 12.04 0.72
CA PHE A 767 -15.21 11.34 0.29
C PHE A 767 -14.91 11.51 -1.22
N CYS A 768 -15.81 12.16 -1.98
CA CYS A 768 -15.57 12.46 -3.39
C CYS A 768 -14.51 13.53 -3.64
#